data_AF-A0A3S9Z9V2-F1
#
_entry.id   AF-A0A3S9Z9V2-F1
#
_cell.length_a   1.000
_cell.length_b   1.000
_cell.length_c   1.000
_cell.angle_alpha   90.00
_cell.angle_beta   90.00
_cell.angle_gamma   90.00
#
_symmetry.space_group_name_H-M   'P 1'
#
loop_
_entity.id
_entity.type
_entity.pdbx_description
1 polymer ?
#
loop_
_entity_poly.entity_id
_entity_poly.type
_entity_poly.pdbx_seq_one_letter_code
_entity_poly.pdbx_strand_id
1 'polypeptide(L)'
;MRFRPMSLLLAAALAVGGATPAVAAGSAPPDLVGDPTSYVDPLIGTSNGGDVFPGAVVPFGMLSWSPENTRGDATRTTAPGGYHYDATRIRGFSLTHMSGTGCAGGSGDIPFFPYAGDVTSSPAADTKDAVYASDFSHDDETAEPGHYKVGLASGVTADLTATTRTGSGRFTFPADKPASMLIRTANSEVGSSDSTVTIDPATRTVSGSVTSGNFCGYLDPEGQRSYYTLYFTARFDRDFVANGTWTDGTLNAGAVTGSGGTGGFASGGRPVAGKGAGGYVRFADGTGPVGVKVGISYVSRSAAAANLAAENPSRRSFDAVRDSARRAWRERLGAVRVGGGQGDERTVFYTALYHALLHPNVISDADRRYRGSDGDVHRVGRRQQAQYGTFSGWDVYRSQVQLVTLLDPDIGSDIAQSLYELAQQNGGIWDRWLHGAGGTHVMNGDPSPTALAGIRAFGGTGFDLRGALDSLLKAATVPTEKDLSPAGKPVLSVGQRPSLDKYLKAHYMPSVSNAWGGAAETLEMSTADFSLSQLAAAAGRKETAAAFAERAQWWQNNFNIAADPSGGYIANRKADGSWVTGFTPGTGNGFVEGTAAQYTWMVQHNPAGLFAAMGGRDAALGRLDSFFHEDDGGWAFTGSGGDKSELDNEPSTNVPYLYDYAGAPYKAQETVRAAMRQLWSTEPGGIPGNDDLGAMSSWYVFSALGMYPQVPSRAELVLASPLFPRVEISRPDGNDISVRAAGAAADAPYIRSLKVNGRSSDRSWLPASFVRDGGRLDYTLSSTPDRSWGASQPPPSFREGEQPYQIGVGPTAATLAPGGSTDVDVRALSLNGGAGPEVRFTVRTPDGVTADPAEGIVVDGARRIRLTAADDARQGFYDVQVTVTSGDDSYRQPVSLTVAAPGTLLAAYDNTGVSDDSGEHDEADYDGGGWSYSRQALAAVGLTPGGEGAVDGLTFTWPDSPAGRPDNVSADGQTIQLPEPAARLSAIGSAVNGNQRASATVTYTDGSTEAVDLSFTDWTVGGGGGTVQYGNVTVAKAAYRNVAGADKDPVATYVFATKPFSAPEGKKIAGVRLPANTDLHVFTLAVN
;
A
#
# COMPACT_ATOMS: atom_id res chain seq x y z
N MET A 1 -83.11 -25.12 -28.20
CA MET A 1 -82.65 -24.04 -27.28
C MET A 1 -82.59 -24.59 -25.84
N ARG A 2 -81.68 -24.08 -24.98
CA ARG A 2 -81.18 -24.65 -23.69
C ARG A 2 -80.46 -23.53 -22.89
N PHE A 3 -80.23 -23.51 -21.56
CA PHE A 3 -80.75 -24.29 -20.41
C PHE A 3 -80.57 -23.55 -19.04
N ARG A 4 -80.58 -24.29 -17.91
CA ARG A 4 -80.24 -23.98 -16.49
C ARG A 4 -78.88 -23.25 -16.27
N PRO A 5 -78.60 -22.55 -15.13
CA PRO A 5 -78.48 -23.04 -13.72
C PRO A 5 -79.34 -22.24 -12.67
N MET A 6 -79.35 -22.40 -11.33
CA MET A 6 -78.54 -23.06 -10.25
C MET A 6 -77.29 -22.27 -9.75
N SER A 7 -76.83 -22.27 -8.47
CA SER A 7 -77.14 -22.98 -7.20
C SER A 7 -76.77 -22.15 -5.93
N LEU A 8 -77.16 -22.56 -4.69
CA LEU A 8 -76.71 -22.04 -3.38
C LEU A 8 -76.84 -23.15 -2.29
N LEU A 9 -75.86 -23.38 -1.39
CA LEU A 9 -75.91 -24.43 -0.33
C LEU A 9 -74.96 -24.17 0.86
N LEU A 10 -75.14 -24.89 1.98
CA LEU A 10 -74.51 -24.63 3.29
C LEU A 10 -74.19 -25.94 4.09
N ALA A 11 -73.05 -25.93 4.81
CA ALA A 11 -72.66 -26.78 5.95
C ALA A 11 -72.31 -28.29 5.76
N ALA A 12 -71.52 -28.78 6.73
CA ALA A 12 -71.22 -30.18 7.10
C ALA A 12 -70.33 -31.05 6.18
N ALA A 13 -69.00 -30.89 6.30
CA ALA A 13 -68.01 -31.96 6.04
C ALA A 13 -66.66 -31.71 6.76
N LEU A 14 -65.86 -32.76 6.89
CA LEU A 14 -64.41 -32.77 7.21
C LEU A 14 -63.96 -32.18 8.57
N ALA A 15 -64.06 -33.00 9.61
CA ALA A 15 -63.08 -32.96 10.69
C ALA A 15 -61.82 -33.75 10.27
N VAL A 16 -60.73 -33.04 9.97
CA VAL A 16 -59.38 -33.61 9.87
C VAL A 16 -58.44 -32.71 10.67
N GLY A 17 -57.68 -33.30 11.60
CA GLY A 17 -56.78 -32.56 12.47
C GLY A 17 -55.54 -32.07 11.73
N GLY A 18 -55.62 -30.90 11.09
CA GLY A 18 -54.44 -30.19 10.62
C GLY A 18 -53.61 -29.73 11.83
N ALA A 19 -52.43 -30.31 12.01
CA ALA A 19 -51.48 -29.80 12.99
C ALA A 19 -51.09 -28.38 12.59
N THR A 20 -51.43 -27.39 13.42
CA THR A 20 -50.90 -26.04 13.27
C THR A 20 -49.37 -26.13 13.34
N PRO A 21 -48.61 -25.71 12.32
CA PRO A 21 -47.17 -25.66 12.44
C PRO A 21 -46.85 -24.74 13.62
N ALA A 22 -46.15 -25.26 14.63
CA ALA A 22 -45.69 -24.44 15.73
C ALA A 22 -44.82 -23.33 15.14
N VAL A 23 -45.26 -22.07 15.28
CA VAL A 23 -44.44 -20.92 14.89
C VAL A 23 -43.17 -21.03 15.72
N ALA A 24 -42.06 -21.38 15.07
CA ALA A 24 -40.78 -21.49 15.74
C ALA A 24 -40.49 -20.14 16.39
N ALA A 25 -40.46 -20.12 17.73
CA ALA A 25 -40.11 -18.92 18.46
C ALA A 25 -38.70 -18.52 17.99
N GLY A 26 -38.60 -17.34 17.36
CA GLY A 26 -37.34 -16.85 16.85
C GLY A 26 -36.29 -16.90 17.95
N SER A 27 -35.15 -17.53 17.68
CA SER A 27 -34.06 -17.66 18.63
C SER A 27 -33.75 -16.29 19.24
N ALA A 28 -33.57 -16.24 20.55
CA ALA A 28 -33.17 -15.00 21.22
C ALA A 28 -31.91 -14.45 20.52
N PRO A 29 -31.84 -13.13 20.28
CA PRO A 29 -30.65 -12.54 19.67
C PRO A 29 -29.43 -12.87 20.54
N PRO A 30 -28.28 -13.22 19.96
CA PRO A 30 -27.15 -13.70 20.74
C PRO A 30 -26.66 -12.63 21.72
N ASP A 31 -26.09 -13.13 22.82
CA ASP A 31 -25.39 -12.31 23.79
C ASP A 31 -24.19 -11.62 23.14
N LEU A 32 -23.91 -10.41 23.60
CA LEU A 32 -22.79 -9.61 23.14
C LEU A 32 -21.51 -10.05 23.86
N VAL A 33 -20.37 -9.92 23.17
CA VAL A 33 -19.05 -10.04 23.79
C VAL A 33 -18.91 -9.02 24.93
N GLY A 34 -18.74 -9.52 26.16
CA GLY A 34 -18.69 -8.71 27.38
C GLY A 34 -17.28 -8.19 27.74
N ASP A 35 -16.24 -8.90 27.31
CA ASP A 35 -14.85 -8.43 27.34
C ASP A 35 -14.20 -8.73 25.98
N PRO A 36 -14.09 -7.75 25.06
CA PRO A 36 -13.44 -7.96 23.77
C PRO A 36 -11.92 -8.19 23.88
N THR A 37 -11.28 -7.84 25.01
CA THR A 37 -9.82 -8.04 25.17
C THR A 37 -9.37 -9.50 25.21
N SER A 38 -10.30 -10.47 25.31
CA SER A 38 -10.00 -11.90 25.17
C SER A 38 -10.08 -12.42 23.74
N TYR A 39 -10.29 -11.54 22.75
CA TYR A 39 -10.34 -11.86 21.32
C TYR A 39 -9.30 -11.07 20.52
N VAL A 40 -8.39 -10.33 21.18
CA VAL A 40 -7.28 -9.70 20.48
C VAL A 40 -6.06 -10.60 20.62
N ASP A 41 -5.50 -10.99 19.50
CA ASP A 41 -4.17 -11.57 19.39
C ASP A 41 -3.27 -10.60 18.60
N PRO A 42 -2.31 -9.91 19.26
CA PRO A 42 -1.35 -9.02 18.61
C PRO A 42 -0.24 -9.72 17.80
N LEU A 43 -0.25 -11.05 17.67
CA LEU A 43 0.69 -11.79 16.82
C LEU A 43 0.17 -11.99 15.38
N ILE A 44 -1.14 -11.84 15.14
CA ILE A 44 -1.72 -11.85 13.79
C ILE A 44 -1.20 -10.64 13.02
N GLY A 45 -0.58 -10.84 11.86
CA GLY A 45 0.11 -9.80 11.08
C GLY A 45 1.60 -9.65 11.41
N THR A 46 2.18 -10.49 12.28
CA THR A 46 3.64 -10.50 12.53
C THR A 46 4.44 -11.36 11.54
N SER A 47 3.78 -11.83 10.48
CA SER A 47 4.39 -12.40 9.28
C SER A 47 3.48 -12.13 8.07
N ASN A 48 3.79 -12.68 6.89
CA ASN A 48 3.07 -12.42 5.63
C ASN A 48 3.04 -10.93 5.23
N GLY A 49 4.08 -10.16 5.57
CA GLY A 49 4.17 -8.72 5.28
C GLY A 49 3.27 -7.82 6.14
N GLY A 50 2.47 -8.37 7.07
CA GLY A 50 1.60 -7.56 7.94
C GLY A 50 2.34 -6.54 8.80
N ASP A 51 3.62 -6.78 9.08
CA ASP A 51 4.61 -5.90 9.71
C ASP A 51 4.14 -5.14 10.97
N VAL A 52 3.16 -5.71 11.70
CA VAL A 52 2.70 -5.21 13.01
C VAL A 52 3.65 -5.63 14.14
N PHE A 53 3.46 -5.07 15.34
CA PHE A 53 4.28 -5.36 16.51
C PHE A 53 3.43 -5.89 17.70
N PRO A 54 3.85 -6.98 18.40
CA PRO A 54 3.06 -7.58 19.49
C PRO A 54 3.21 -6.88 20.85
N GLY A 55 3.94 -5.76 20.89
CA GLY A 55 4.37 -5.08 22.10
C GLY A 55 3.28 -4.41 22.93
N ALA A 56 3.64 -4.06 24.16
CA ALA A 56 2.74 -3.42 25.09
C ALA A 56 2.51 -1.93 24.74
N VAL A 57 1.31 -1.63 24.23
CA VAL A 57 0.87 -0.29 23.81
C VAL A 57 -0.56 -0.02 24.31
N VAL A 58 -0.93 1.25 24.48
CA VAL A 58 -2.33 1.68 24.76
C VAL A 58 -2.93 2.33 23.51
N PRO A 59 -4.27 2.46 23.38
CA PRO A 59 -4.87 3.09 22.19
C PRO A 59 -4.23 4.46 21.90
N PHE A 60 -3.76 4.64 20.67
CA PHE A 60 -3.02 5.82 20.19
C PHE A 60 -1.79 6.23 21.03
N GLY A 61 -1.13 5.26 21.69
CA GLY A 61 -0.01 5.50 22.61
C GLY A 61 1.23 6.11 21.96
N MET A 62 1.84 7.10 22.62
CA MET A 62 3.16 7.63 22.27
C MET A 62 4.28 6.62 22.53
N LEU A 63 4.07 5.71 23.50
CA LEU A 63 5.00 4.63 23.85
C LEU A 63 4.39 3.26 23.51
N SER A 64 5.15 2.45 22.79
CA SER A 64 4.88 1.06 22.45
C SER A 64 6.10 0.21 22.81
N TRP A 65 6.00 -0.56 23.90
CA TRP A 65 7.14 -1.35 24.40
C TRP A 65 7.12 -2.77 23.81
N SER A 66 7.81 -2.96 22.67
CA SER A 66 7.84 -4.20 21.88
C SER A 66 9.22 -4.88 21.90
N PRO A 67 9.32 -6.20 21.65
CA PRO A 67 10.57 -6.87 21.27
C PRO A 67 11.19 -6.38 19.96
N GLU A 68 12.51 -6.26 19.95
CA GLU A 68 13.37 -6.14 18.76
C GLU A 68 13.91 -7.52 18.38
N ASN A 69 13.50 -8.07 17.23
CA ASN A 69 14.09 -9.31 16.72
C ASN A 69 15.42 -9.07 15.97
N THR A 70 16.17 -10.14 15.76
CA THR A 70 17.39 -10.15 14.94
C THR A 70 17.62 -11.52 14.30
N ARG A 71 18.13 -11.53 13.06
CA ARG A 71 18.64 -12.75 12.39
C ARG A 71 20.17 -12.82 12.43
N GLY A 72 20.81 -12.17 13.41
CA GLY A 72 22.27 -12.10 13.57
C GLY A 72 22.93 -11.00 12.74
N ASP A 73 22.27 -9.84 12.61
CA ASP A 73 22.80 -8.66 11.91
C ASP A 73 22.38 -7.39 12.65
N ALA A 74 23.30 -6.80 13.42
CA ALA A 74 23.04 -5.59 14.20
C ALA A 74 22.83 -4.32 13.33
N THR A 75 22.92 -4.42 11.99
CA THR A 75 22.72 -3.32 11.04
C THR A 75 21.38 -3.38 10.30
N ARG A 76 20.51 -4.36 10.62
CA ARG A 76 19.19 -4.53 9.98
C ARG A 76 18.11 -4.91 10.99
N THR A 77 16.89 -4.42 10.79
CA THR A 77 15.70 -5.03 11.40
C THR A 77 15.28 -6.30 10.63
N THR A 78 14.43 -7.14 11.24
CA THR A 78 13.89 -8.35 10.61
C THR A 78 12.61 -8.10 9.83
N ALA A 79 11.87 -7.08 10.23
CA ALA A 79 10.71 -6.48 9.56
C ALA A 79 10.61 -5.01 10.01
N PRO A 80 9.96 -4.12 9.24
CA PRO A 80 9.67 -2.73 9.60
C PRO A 80 9.17 -2.52 11.04
N GLY A 81 8.17 -3.28 11.51
CA GLY A 81 7.64 -3.20 12.89
C GLY A 81 8.55 -3.73 14.00
N GLY A 82 9.85 -3.94 13.75
CA GLY A 82 10.85 -4.43 14.72
C GLY A 82 10.78 -5.93 15.05
N TYR A 83 9.65 -6.59 14.75
CA TYR A 83 9.38 -7.99 15.08
C TYR A 83 8.90 -8.77 13.84
N HIS A 84 9.27 -10.04 13.72
CA HIS A 84 8.74 -10.98 12.72
C HIS A 84 8.67 -12.37 13.35
N TYR A 85 7.54 -13.06 13.25
CA TYR A 85 7.26 -14.32 13.97
C TYR A 85 8.42 -15.34 13.87
N ASP A 86 8.84 -15.72 12.66
CA ASP A 86 9.95 -16.67 12.43
C ASP A 86 11.36 -16.15 12.82
N ALA A 87 11.50 -15.05 13.55
CA ALA A 87 12.77 -14.47 13.99
C ALA A 87 12.95 -14.63 15.52
N THR A 88 13.06 -15.88 15.97
CA THR A 88 13.02 -16.34 17.38
C THR A 88 14.21 -15.90 18.26
N ARG A 89 14.81 -14.73 18.01
CA ARG A 89 15.94 -14.14 18.77
C ARG A 89 15.75 -12.64 18.98
N ILE A 90 15.82 -12.19 20.22
CA ILE A 90 15.54 -10.81 20.66
C ILE A 90 16.84 -10.11 21.10
N ARG A 91 17.11 -8.91 20.57
CA ARG A 91 18.27 -8.06 20.90
C ARG A 91 17.98 -6.91 21.89
N GLY A 92 16.69 -6.68 22.20
CA GLY A 92 16.23 -5.67 23.14
C GLY A 92 14.71 -5.50 23.11
N PHE A 93 14.21 -4.55 23.91
CA PHE A 93 12.82 -4.12 23.93
C PHE A 93 12.77 -2.59 23.86
N SER A 94 12.43 -2.04 22.70
CA SER A 94 12.42 -0.61 22.34
C SER A 94 11.11 0.09 22.73
N LEU A 95 11.09 1.43 22.68
CA LEU A 95 10.01 2.26 23.27
C LEU A 95 9.05 2.89 22.26
N THR A 96 9.35 2.81 20.96
CA THR A 96 8.59 3.38 19.83
C THR A 96 8.59 2.38 18.68
N HIS A 97 7.43 2.24 18.03
CA HIS A 97 7.16 1.32 16.91
C HIS A 97 6.08 1.92 16.01
N MET A 98 6.11 1.59 14.72
CA MET A 98 5.02 1.83 13.77
C MET A 98 4.44 0.47 13.35
N SER A 99 3.12 0.40 13.13
CA SER A 99 2.42 -0.84 12.82
C SER A 99 2.16 -0.98 11.32
N GLY A 100 2.74 -2.01 10.70
CA GLY A 100 2.39 -2.46 9.35
C GLY A 100 2.88 -1.60 8.20
N THR A 101 3.98 -0.86 8.35
CA THR A 101 4.54 -0.02 7.27
C THR A 101 5.48 -0.82 6.36
N GLY A 102 5.26 -0.84 5.04
CA GLY A 102 6.17 -1.55 4.11
C GLY A 102 7.63 -1.04 4.07
N CYS A 103 7.90 0.18 4.55
CA CYS A 103 9.26 0.74 4.67
C CYS A 103 9.90 0.48 6.03
N ALA A 104 11.13 -0.05 6.05
CA ALA A 104 11.90 -0.17 7.29
C ALA A 104 12.38 1.19 7.85
N GLY A 105 12.32 1.33 9.18
CA GLY A 105 12.91 2.43 9.94
C GLY A 105 11.89 3.39 10.54
N GLY A 106 12.36 4.48 11.13
CA GLY A 106 11.49 5.44 11.80
C GLY A 106 11.02 4.99 13.20
N SER A 107 11.51 3.90 13.79
CA SER A 107 11.21 3.53 15.17
C SER A 107 12.30 2.65 15.81
N GLY A 108 11.97 1.87 16.83
CA GLY A 108 12.89 1.00 17.57
C GLY A 108 13.68 1.73 18.65
N ASP A 109 13.22 2.90 19.11
CA ASP A 109 14.08 3.77 19.91
C ASP A 109 14.44 3.19 21.28
N ILE A 110 15.75 3.25 21.57
CA ILE A 110 16.36 2.95 22.88
C ILE A 110 15.98 1.55 23.41
N PRO A 111 16.39 0.45 22.74
CA PRO A 111 16.12 -0.90 23.24
C PRO A 111 16.74 -1.18 24.61
N PHE A 112 15.92 -1.65 25.54
CA PHE A 112 16.34 -2.20 26.84
C PHE A 112 16.58 -3.70 26.70
N PHE A 113 17.77 -4.22 27.06
CA PHE A 113 18.04 -5.66 26.99
C PHE A 113 18.48 -6.23 28.35
N PRO A 114 17.70 -7.15 28.95
CA PRO A 114 18.04 -7.77 30.24
C PRO A 114 19.00 -8.96 30.02
N TYR A 115 20.28 -8.73 30.31
CA TYR A 115 21.36 -9.69 30.06
C TYR A 115 21.72 -10.48 31.33
N ALA A 116 21.64 -11.80 31.25
CA ALA A 116 22.01 -12.72 32.33
C ALA A 116 23.53 -13.02 32.37
N GLY A 117 24.34 -11.96 32.36
CA GLY A 117 25.80 -12.02 32.33
C GLY A 117 26.44 -10.68 32.72
N ASP A 118 27.75 -10.68 32.95
CA ASP A 118 28.52 -9.45 33.16
C ASP A 118 28.95 -8.85 31.81
N VAL A 119 28.83 -7.52 31.67
CA VAL A 119 29.15 -6.80 30.43
C VAL A 119 30.66 -6.60 30.34
N THR A 120 31.34 -7.42 29.53
CA THR A 120 32.81 -7.47 29.41
C THR A 120 33.35 -6.95 28.07
N SER A 121 32.47 -6.61 27.14
CA SER A 121 32.77 -6.03 25.82
C SER A 121 31.74 -4.95 25.48
N SER A 122 31.99 -4.13 24.45
CA SER A 122 30.98 -3.17 23.96
C SER A 122 29.84 -3.91 23.24
N PRO A 123 28.56 -3.68 23.59
CA PRO A 123 27.43 -4.17 22.82
C PRO A 123 27.36 -3.66 21.38
N ALA A 124 27.95 -2.50 21.06
CA ALA A 124 28.05 -2.03 19.68
C ALA A 124 29.09 -2.80 18.84
N ALA A 125 30.03 -3.52 19.48
CA ALA A 125 30.97 -4.41 18.80
C ALA A 125 30.39 -5.79 18.47
N ASP A 126 29.25 -6.16 19.07
CA ASP A 126 28.56 -7.43 18.83
C ASP A 126 27.72 -7.36 17.53
N THR A 127 28.40 -7.18 16.40
CA THR A 127 27.78 -6.94 15.08
C THR A 127 26.95 -8.11 14.54
N LYS A 128 26.92 -9.23 15.26
CA LYS A 128 26.17 -10.46 14.96
C LYS A 128 25.18 -10.86 16.04
N ASP A 129 24.92 -9.97 17.01
CA ASP A 129 23.99 -10.21 18.13
C ASP A 129 24.25 -11.57 18.82
N ALA A 130 25.53 -11.94 18.95
CA ALA A 130 25.97 -13.27 19.40
C ALA A 130 26.08 -13.37 20.94
N VAL A 131 26.27 -12.24 21.62
CA VAL A 131 26.47 -12.13 23.08
C VAL A 131 25.32 -11.39 23.75
N TYR A 132 24.86 -10.28 23.16
CA TYR A 132 23.90 -9.35 23.76
C TYR A 132 22.50 -9.42 23.12
N ALA A 133 22.11 -10.62 22.72
CA ALA A 133 20.75 -11.01 22.34
C ALA A 133 20.47 -12.43 22.86
N SER A 134 19.20 -12.83 22.95
CA SER A 134 18.80 -14.16 23.41
C SER A 134 17.71 -14.75 22.52
N ASP A 135 17.78 -16.05 22.29
CA ASP A 135 16.69 -16.80 21.67
C ASP A 135 15.49 -16.90 22.61
N PHE A 136 14.31 -17.21 22.07
CA PHE A 136 13.06 -17.44 22.81
C PHE A 136 12.20 -18.52 22.11
N SER A 137 11.07 -18.92 22.72
CA SER A 137 10.00 -19.71 22.07
C SER A 137 8.67 -18.99 22.23
N HIS A 138 7.78 -19.12 21.25
CA HIS A 138 6.40 -18.64 21.36
C HIS A 138 5.61 -19.39 22.46
N ASP A 139 6.02 -20.60 22.85
CA ASP A 139 5.46 -21.32 24.02
C ASP A 139 5.65 -20.55 25.34
N ASP A 140 6.68 -19.70 25.42
CA ASP A 140 7.03 -18.87 26.58
C ASP A 140 6.60 -17.39 26.39
N GLU A 141 5.96 -17.07 25.26
CA GLU A 141 5.49 -15.74 24.88
C GLU A 141 4.02 -15.52 25.26
N THR A 142 3.62 -14.26 25.43
CA THR A 142 2.25 -13.85 25.67
C THR A 142 2.07 -12.39 25.24
N ALA A 143 1.23 -12.15 24.24
CA ALA A 143 0.80 -10.80 23.84
C ALA A 143 -0.69 -10.62 24.19
N GLU A 144 -1.01 -9.53 24.89
CA GLU A 144 -2.37 -9.09 25.26
C GLU A 144 -2.48 -7.57 25.02
N PRO A 145 -3.69 -7.00 24.84
CA PRO A 145 -3.88 -5.55 24.70
C PRO A 145 -3.28 -4.73 25.86
N GLY A 146 -2.11 -4.14 25.62
CA GLY A 146 -1.34 -3.36 26.59
C GLY A 146 -0.45 -4.15 27.55
N HIS A 147 -0.16 -5.41 27.24
CA HIS A 147 0.72 -6.29 28.02
C HIS A 147 1.47 -7.25 27.11
N TYR A 148 2.80 -7.31 27.24
CA TYR A 148 3.65 -8.27 26.52
C TYR A 148 4.58 -8.96 27.51
N LYS A 149 4.79 -10.27 27.37
CA LYS A 149 5.67 -11.06 28.22
C LYS A 149 6.35 -12.15 27.39
N VAL A 150 7.64 -12.40 27.65
CA VAL A 150 8.39 -13.48 27.00
C VAL A 150 9.44 -14.10 27.93
N GLY A 151 9.57 -15.43 27.88
CA GLY A 151 10.70 -16.18 28.44
C GLY A 151 11.84 -16.28 27.43
N LEU A 152 13.02 -15.77 27.80
CA LEU A 152 14.23 -15.83 27.00
C LEU A 152 15.06 -17.07 27.38
N ALA A 153 15.67 -17.74 26.40
CA ALA A 153 16.53 -18.93 26.58
C ALA A 153 17.73 -18.70 27.52
N SER A 154 18.13 -17.44 27.73
CA SER A 154 19.06 -17.04 28.79
C SER A 154 18.59 -17.36 30.22
N GLY A 155 17.31 -17.67 30.41
CA GLY A 155 16.62 -17.88 31.69
C GLY A 155 15.93 -16.62 32.24
N VAL A 156 15.89 -15.54 31.47
CA VAL A 156 15.29 -14.26 31.87
C VAL A 156 13.84 -14.18 31.40
N THR A 157 12.92 -13.71 32.25
CA THR A 157 11.59 -13.30 31.81
C THR A 157 11.51 -11.78 31.67
N ALA A 158 11.08 -11.29 30.52
CA ALA A 158 10.62 -9.91 30.33
C ALA A 158 9.08 -9.85 30.42
N ASP A 159 8.56 -8.79 31.03
CA ASP A 159 7.14 -8.63 31.36
C ASP A 159 6.85 -7.12 31.36
N LEU A 160 6.08 -6.63 30.39
CA LEU A 160 6.05 -5.23 29.93
C LEU A 160 4.61 -4.70 29.85
N THR A 161 4.39 -3.43 30.23
CA THR A 161 3.10 -2.75 30.07
C THR A 161 3.26 -1.23 29.92
N ALA A 162 2.26 -0.55 29.34
CA ALA A 162 2.33 0.86 28.97
C ALA A 162 1.21 1.74 29.56
N THR A 163 1.49 3.04 29.63
CA THR A 163 0.52 4.14 29.58
C THR A 163 0.77 4.94 28.29
N THR A 164 0.04 6.03 28.05
CA THR A 164 0.19 6.82 26.81
C THR A 164 1.64 7.25 26.56
N ARG A 165 2.43 7.58 27.58
CA ARG A 165 3.80 8.15 27.44
C ARG A 165 4.87 7.44 28.29
N THR A 166 4.53 6.34 28.95
CA THR A 166 5.40 5.71 29.94
C THR A 166 5.26 4.19 29.93
N GLY A 167 6.36 3.47 30.15
CA GLY A 167 6.40 2.02 30.29
C GLY A 167 6.62 1.60 31.75
N SER A 168 6.15 0.40 32.09
CA SER A 168 6.62 -0.38 33.25
C SER A 168 7.11 -1.74 32.76
N GLY A 169 8.31 -2.13 33.19
CA GLY A 169 8.90 -3.45 32.94
C GLY A 169 9.23 -4.17 34.24
N ARG A 170 9.09 -5.50 34.23
CA ARG A 170 9.45 -6.41 35.33
C ARG A 170 10.36 -7.50 34.78
N PHE A 171 11.66 -7.36 34.99
CA PHE A 171 12.67 -8.30 34.45
C PHE A 171 13.10 -9.29 35.52
N THR A 172 12.82 -10.57 35.32
CA THR A 172 13.15 -11.63 36.29
C THR A 172 14.37 -12.40 35.81
N PHE A 173 15.48 -12.29 36.55
CA PHE A 173 16.76 -12.92 36.22
C PHE A 173 16.94 -14.25 36.98
N PRO A 174 17.69 -15.23 36.42
CA PRO A 174 18.14 -16.41 37.16
C PRO A 174 18.96 -16.03 38.40
N ALA A 175 18.71 -16.69 39.53
CA ALA A 175 19.34 -16.36 40.81
C ALA A 175 20.84 -16.73 40.88
N ASP A 176 21.30 -17.60 39.99
CA ASP A 176 22.66 -18.12 39.83
C ASP A 176 23.50 -17.34 38.80
N LYS A 177 22.92 -16.37 38.09
CA LYS A 177 23.58 -15.59 37.04
C LYS A 177 23.68 -14.10 37.37
N PRO A 178 24.70 -13.40 36.86
CA PRO A 178 24.75 -11.95 36.87
C PRO A 178 23.49 -11.30 36.28
N ALA A 179 22.97 -10.26 36.95
CA ALA A 179 21.78 -9.52 36.51
C ALA A 179 22.17 -8.15 35.96
N SER A 180 22.26 -8.01 34.64
CA SER A 180 22.59 -6.76 33.95
C SER A 180 21.43 -6.26 33.10
N MET A 181 21.29 -4.93 32.97
CA MET A 181 20.42 -4.28 31.99
C MET A 181 21.25 -3.41 31.06
N LEU A 182 21.11 -3.61 29.75
CA LEU A 182 21.63 -2.72 28.72
C LEU A 182 20.55 -1.71 28.32
N ILE A 183 20.97 -0.48 28.05
CA ILE A 183 20.14 0.61 27.51
C ILE A 183 20.84 1.09 26.24
N ARG A 184 20.41 0.58 25.08
CA ARG A 184 21.08 0.73 23.78
C ARG A 184 20.69 2.06 23.09
N THR A 185 21.15 3.20 23.62
CA THR A 185 20.63 4.53 23.22
C THR A 185 20.81 4.90 21.74
N ALA A 186 21.73 4.30 20.99
CA ALA A 186 21.89 4.55 19.56
C ALA A 186 21.12 3.59 18.63
N ASN A 187 20.42 2.58 19.17
CA ASN A 187 20.06 1.36 18.45
C ASN A 187 18.59 1.35 17.97
N SER A 188 18.08 2.47 17.44
CA SER A 188 16.83 2.49 16.65
C SER A 188 16.96 1.55 15.43
N GLU A 189 15.85 1.09 14.81
CA GLU A 189 15.83 0.03 13.77
C GLU A 189 16.84 0.26 12.62
N VAL A 190 16.91 1.51 12.15
CA VAL A 190 17.81 1.99 11.08
C VAL A 190 18.94 2.87 11.63
N GLY A 191 19.13 2.86 12.95
CA GLY A 191 20.20 3.55 13.65
C GLY A 191 19.90 5.01 14.00
N SER A 192 20.95 5.77 14.33
CA SER A 192 20.83 7.18 14.77
C SER A 192 22.03 8.03 14.31
N SER A 193 21.82 9.35 14.24
CA SER A 193 22.92 10.32 14.02
C SER A 193 23.70 10.60 15.31
N ASP A 194 23.00 10.69 16.44
CA ASP A 194 23.58 10.80 17.77
C ASP A 194 22.71 10.09 18.82
N SER A 195 23.27 9.85 20.01
CA SER A 195 22.54 9.45 21.20
C SER A 195 23.28 9.91 22.46
N THR A 196 22.60 9.99 23.59
CA THR A 196 23.20 10.28 24.90
C THR A 196 22.68 9.34 25.98
N VAL A 197 23.54 9.01 26.94
CA VAL A 197 23.17 8.29 28.17
C VAL A 197 23.81 8.95 29.39
N THR A 198 23.07 8.95 30.50
CA THR A 198 23.51 9.41 31.83
C THR A 198 22.95 8.45 32.88
N ILE A 199 23.82 7.88 33.71
CA ILE A 199 23.51 6.93 34.78
C ILE A 199 23.70 7.64 36.13
N ASP A 200 22.69 7.61 36.99
CA ASP A 200 22.75 8.09 38.37
C ASP A 200 22.46 6.92 39.33
N PRO A 201 23.52 6.30 39.90
CA PRO A 201 23.37 5.23 40.89
C PRO A 201 22.71 5.69 42.20
N ALA A 202 22.80 6.97 42.58
CA ALA A 202 22.25 7.46 43.84
C ALA A 202 20.72 7.60 43.78
N THR A 203 20.15 7.91 42.61
CA THR A 203 18.69 7.93 42.41
C THR A 203 18.12 6.68 41.74
N ARG A 204 18.97 5.73 41.30
CA ARG A 204 18.61 4.57 40.45
C ARG A 204 17.98 4.98 39.12
N THR A 205 18.57 5.98 38.46
CA THR A 205 18.04 6.54 37.22
C THR A 205 19.02 6.32 36.06
N VAL A 206 18.52 5.96 34.89
CA VAL A 206 19.23 6.05 33.61
C VAL A 206 18.41 6.96 32.70
N SER A 207 19.03 7.90 32.01
CA SER A 207 18.32 8.91 31.21
C SER A 207 19.17 9.41 30.05
N GLY A 208 18.55 10.02 29.04
CA GLY A 208 19.29 10.44 27.85
C GLY A 208 18.39 10.73 26.65
N SER A 209 18.91 10.48 25.45
CA SER A 209 18.22 10.75 24.19
C SER A 209 18.76 9.92 23.01
N VAL A 210 17.99 9.87 21.93
CA VAL A 210 18.41 9.42 20.59
C VAL A 210 17.93 10.44 19.55
N THR A 211 18.75 10.74 18.55
CA THR A 211 18.39 11.63 17.43
C THR A 211 18.38 10.82 16.15
N SER A 212 17.21 10.65 15.54
CA SER A 212 16.98 9.73 14.42
C SER A 212 15.91 10.24 13.44
N GLY A 213 15.52 9.40 12.49
CA GLY A 213 14.71 9.69 11.31
C GLY A 213 14.75 8.51 10.35
N ASN A 214 15.14 8.75 9.09
CA ASN A 214 15.56 7.71 8.14
C ASN A 214 14.53 6.60 7.81
N PHE A 215 13.23 6.84 8.04
CA PHE A 215 12.16 6.07 7.41
C PHE A 215 12.30 6.11 5.88
N CYS A 216 12.16 4.95 5.22
CA CYS A 216 12.47 4.75 3.79
C CYS A 216 13.89 5.19 3.33
N GLY A 217 14.81 5.58 4.22
CA GLY A 217 16.08 6.24 3.84
C GLY A 217 17.05 5.38 3.02
N TYR A 218 16.81 4.07 2.91
CA TYR A 218 17.58 3.20 2.02
C TYR A 218 17.12 3.26 0.55
N LEU A 219 15.99 3.93 0.25
CA LEU A 219 15.45 4.13 -1.10
C LEU A 219 15.99 5.42 -1.74
N ASP A 220 15.96 6.56 -1.03
CA ASP A 220 16.42 7.86 -1.56
C ASP A 220 17.21 8.69 -0.51
N PRO A 221 18.25 9.45 -0.92
CA PRO A 221 19.00 10.35 -0.04
C PRO A 221 18.21 11.44 0.71
N GLU A 222 17.06 11.92 0.22
CA GLU A 222 16.18 12.87 0.93
C GLU A 222 15.67 12.27 2.25
N GLY A 223 15.50 10.94 2.28
CA GLY A 223 15.15 10.19 3.49
C GLY A 223 16.31 10.05 4.48
N GLN A 224 17.58 10.20 4.07
CA GLN A 224 18.79 9.90 4.87
C GLN A 224 19.13 10.98 5.92
N ARG A 225 18.12 11.47 6.63
CA ARG A 225 18.19 12.58 7.59
C ARG A 225 17.59 12.20 8.94
N SER A 226 18.10 12.86 9.99
CA SER A 226 17.39 12.91 11.28
C SER A 226 16.37 14.04 11.27
N TYR A 227 15.19 13.79 11.82
CA TYR A 227 14.12 14.80 11.94
C TYR A 227 13.42 14.79 13.31
N TYR A 228 13.82 13.91 14.24
CA TYR A 228 13.36 13.93 15.63
C TYR A 228 14.48 13.63 16.63
N THR A 229 14.27 14.03 17.89
CA THR A 229 15.04 13.57 19.04
C THR A 229 14.07 13.03 20.09
N LEU A 230 14.14 11.74 20.42
CA LEU A 230 13.41 11.16 21.53
C LEU A 230 14.27 11.26 22.79
N TYR A 231 13.68 11.75 23.89
CA TYR A 231 14.31 11.81 25.21
C TYR A 231 13.65 10.79 26.14
N PHE A 232 14.43 10.18 27.04
CA PHE A 232 13.92 9.23 28.02
C PHE A 232 14.45 9.49 29.43
N THR A 233 13.71 8.98 30.41
CA THR A 233 14.24 8.71 31.75
C THR A 233 13.62 7.44 32.32
N ALA A 234 14.46 6.53 32.81
CA ALA A 234 14.11 5.23 33.34
C ALA A 234 14.58 5.11 34.80
N ARG A 235 13.66 4.79 35.71
CA ARG A 235 13.92 4.59 37.13
C ARG A 235 13.78 3.12 37.50
N PHE A 236 14.76 2.60 38.22
CA PHE A 236 14.83 1.22 38.68
C PHE A 236 14.44 1.11 40.16
N ASP A 237 13.91 -0.03 40.58
CA ASP A 237 13.62 -0.31 42.00
C ASP A 237 14.82 -0.91 42.76
N ARG A 238 15.77 -1.55 42.07
CA ARG A 238 17.00 -2.12 42.65
C ARG A 238 18.20 -1.19 42.53
N ASP A 239 19.08 -1.24 43.53
CA ASP A 239 20.32 -0.46 43.56
C ASP A 239 21.35 -1.02 42.56
N PHE A 240 22.15 -0.15 41.95
CA PHE A 240 23.21 -0.54 41.00
C PHE A 240 24.49 -0.88 41.77
N VAL A 241 24.99 -2.12 41.65
CA VAL A 241 26.27 -2.54 42.25
C VAL A 241 27.46 -2.29 41.31
N ALA A 242 27.21 -2.22 40.00
CA ALA A 242 28.15 -1.71 39.00
C ALA A 242 27.39 -1.04 37.84
N ASN A 243 28.10 -0.26 37.03
CA ASN A 243 27.58 0.42 35.85
C ASN A 243 28.72 0.76 34.88
N GLY A 244 28.38 1.20 33.67
CA GLY A 244 29.31 1.77 32.71
C GLY A 244 28.61 2.20 31.42
N THR A 245 29.37 2.74 30.48
CA THR A 245 28.86 3.11 29.14
C THR A 245 29.71 2.49 28.03
N TRP A 246 29.22 2.53 26.80
CA TRP A 246 30.01 2.20 25.62
C TRP A 246 29.85 3.25 24.53
N THR A 247 30.88 3.37 23.69
CA THR A 247 30.87 4.12 22.44
C THR A 247 31.72 3.34 21.44
N ASP A 248 31.14 2.98 20.29
CA ASP A 248 31.73 2.11 19.27
C ASP A 248 32.29 0.82 19.91
N GLY A 249 33.49 0.37 19.51
CA GLY A 249 34.15 -0.79 20.10
C GLY A 249 34.60 -0.64 21.57
N THR A 250 34.42 0.52 22.20
CA THR A 250 35.01 0.82 23.53
C THR A 250 34.00 0.68 24.66
N LEU A 251 34.32 -0.16 25.65
CA LEU A 251 33.57 -0.28 26.91
C LEU A 251 34.23 0.54 28.02
N ASN A 252 33.47 1.47 28.61
CA ASN A 252 33.90 2.39 29.66
C ASN A 252 33.28 1.96 31.00
N ALA A 253 33.87 0.97 31.65
CA ALA A 253 33.42 0.49 32.96
C ALA A 253 33.52 1.60 34.03
N GLY A 254 32.46 1.76 34.84
CA GLY A 254 32.35 2.82 35.85
C GLY A 254 32.06 4.23 35.31
N ALA A 255 31.96 4.41 33.98
CA ALA A 255 31.56 5.68 33.40
C ALA A 255 30.04 5.91 33.54
N VAL A 256 29.66 7.09 34.02
CA VAL A 256 28.26 7.48 34.23
C VAL A 256 27.64 8.25 33.06
N THR A 257 28.40 8.52 32.00
CA THR A 257 27.95 9.25 30.81
C THR A 257 28.55 8.65 29.54
N GLY A 258 27.83 8.75 28.43
CA GLY A 258 28.27 8.30 27.12
C GLY A 258 27.42 8.92 26.00
N SER A 259 27.93 8.93 24.78
CA SER A 259 27.23 9.46 23.60
C SER A 259 27.76 8.89 22.29
N GLY A 260 27.04 9.15 21.20
CA GLY A 260 27.36 8.73 19.83
C GLY A 260 26.21 8.01 19.13
N GLY A 261 26.13 8.19 17.80
CA GLY A 261 25.20 7.49 16.91
C GLY A 261 25.87 6.38 16.10
N THR A 262 25.12 5.76 15.18
CA THR A 262 25.53 4.59 14.38
C THR A 262 26.17 4.95 13.04
N GLY A 263 26.82 6.11 12.93
CA GLY A 263 27.48 6.57 11.71
C GLY A 263 26.66 7.53 10.82
N GLY A 264 25.47 7.97 11.24
CA GLY A 264 24.79 9.13 10.65
C GLY A 264 24.26 8.93 9.22
N PHE A 265 23.62 7.80 8.95
CA PHE A 265 22.86 7.46 7.72
C PHE A 265 23.62 7.46 6.37
N ALA A 266 24.81 8.03 6.28
CA ALA A 266 25.64 8.15 5.07
C ALA A 266 26.12 6.81 4.44
N SER A 267 25.71 5.66 4.99
CA SER A 267 25.96 4.32 4.46
C SER A 267 24.73 3.78 3.69
N GLY A 268 24.07 4.63 2.89
CA GLY A 268 22.85 4.27 2.15
C GLY A 268 21.66 4.02 3.09
N GLY A 269 21.45 4.93 4.05
CA GLY A 269 20.35 4.85 5.01
C GLY A 269 20.44 3.68 6.01
N ARG A 270 21.64 3.13 6.26
CA ARG A 270 21.85 1.97 7.15
C ARG A 270 22.83 2.27 8.31
N PRO A 271 22.69 1.60 9.47
CA PRO A 271 23.68 1.61 10.55
C PRO A 271 25.05 1.12 10.09
N VAL A 272 26.12 1.74 10.57
CA VAL A 272 27.49 1.26 10.38
C VAL A 272 27.83 0.22 11.45
N ALA A 273 28.19 -0.99 11.04
CA ALA A 273 28.58 -2.07 11.95
C ALA A 273 29.76 -1.64 12.86
N GLY A 274 29.66 -1.91 14.17
CA GLY A 274 30.67 -1.52 15.15
C GLY A 274 30.50 -0.11 15.73
N LYS A 275 29.48 0.65 15.31
CA LYS A 275 29.19 2.02 15.77
C LYS A 275 27.99 2.10 16.70
N GLY A 276 27.98 3.12 17.55
CA GLY A 276 26.85 3.45 18.43
C GLY A 276 27.22 3.43 19.92
N ALA A 277 26.30 3.93 20.75
CA ALA A 277 26.52 4.13 22.18
C ALA A 277 25.34 3.64 23.04
N GLY A 278 25.59 3.56 24.34
CA GLY A 278 24.62 3.19 25.35
C GLY A 278 25.23 3.04 26.74
N GLY A 279 24.41 2.60 27.69
CA GLY A 279 24.79 2.39 29.10
C GLY A 279 24.34 1.04 29.64
N TYR A 280 25.06 0.51 30.62
CA TYR A 280 24.65 -0.68 31.35
C TYR A 280 24.64 -0.45 32.86
N VAL A 281 23.72 -1.14 33.54
CA VAL A 281 23.65 -1.22 35.00
C VAL A 281 23.57 -2.67 35.45
N ARG A 282 24.24 -2.98 36.57
CA ARG A 282 24.35 -4.32 37.16
C ARG A 282 23.70 -4.28 38.54
N PHE A 283 22.84 -5.24 38.83
CA PHE A 283 22.18 -5.40 40.13
C PHE A 283 22.91 -6.46 40.97
N ALA A 284 22.56 -6.60 42.26
CA ALA A 284 23.06 -7.70 43.08
C ALA A 284 22.57 -9.07 42.55
N ASP A 285 23.39 -10.11 42.72
CA ASP A 285 23.00 -11.49 42.40
C ASP A 285 21.80 -11.93 43.29
N GLY A 286 20.89 -12.73 42.74
CA GLY A 286 19.71 -13.18 43.46
C GLY A 286 18.71 -12.08 43.88
N THR A 287 18.81 -10.86 43.33
CA THR A 287 17.93 -9.73 43.70
C THR A 287 16.43 -9.98 43.45
N GLY A 288 16.09 -10.99 42.65
CA GLY A 288 14.72 -11.28 42.19
C GLY A 288 14.32 -10.37 41.03
N PRO A 289 13.01 -10.13 40.82
CA PRO A 289 12.55 -9.26 39.73
C PRO A 289 13.02 -7.82 39.90
N VAL A 290 13.56 -7.25 38.83
CA VAL A 290 13.95 -5.84 38.71
C VAL A 290 12.80 -5.08 38.07
N GLY A 291 12.21 -4.14 38.82
CA GLY A 291 11.20 -3.23 38.32
C GLY A 291 11.83 -1.99 37.65
N VAL A 292 11.37 -1.66 36.45
CA VAL A 292 11.77 -0.49 35.67
C VAL A 292 10.53 0.32 35.34
N LYS A 293 10.61 1.65 35.45
CA LYS A 293 9.58 2.58 34.96
C LYS A 293 10.25 3.61 34.07
N VAL A 294 9.83 3.72 32.82
CA VAL A 294 10.41 4.65 31.83
C VAL A 294 9.36 5.66 31.37
N GLY A 295 9.73 6.92 31.21
CA GLY A 295 8.94 7.92 30.49
C GLY A 295 9.71 8.46 29.30
N ILE A 296 9.01 8.79 28.23
CA ILE A 296 9.57 9.37 27.00
C ILE A 296 8.98 10.75 26.69
N SER A 297 9.65 11.53 25.83
CA SER A 297 9.21 12.84 25.33
C SER A 297 10.00 13.22 24.08
N TYR A 298 9.37 13.84 23.07
CA TYR A 298 10.08 14.47 21.95
C TYR A 298 10.58 15.90 22.28
N VAL A 299 10.20 16.46 23.44
CA VAL A 299 10.52 17.86 23.82
C VAL A 299 11.79 17.94 24.66
N SER A 300 11.93 17.11 25.71
CA SER A 300 13.12 17.12 26.58
C SER A 300 13.14 15.99 27.60
N ARG A 301 14.33 15.67 28.14
CA ARG A 301 14.50 14.78 29.31
C ARG A 301 13.68 15.22 30.53
N SER A 302 13.48 16.53 30.75
CA SER A 302 12.68 17.03 31.87
C SER A 302 11.17 16.82 31.65
N ALA A 303 10.71 16.89 30.39
CA ALA A 303 9.34 16.54 30.03
C ALA A 303 9.10 15.02 30.12
N ALA A 304 10.05 14.19 29.69
CA ALA A 304 10.01 12.74 29.89
C ALA A 304 9.87 12.36 31.38
N ALA A 305 10.57 13.08 32.26
CA ALA A 305 10.42 12.95 33.71
C ALA A 305 9.05 13.42 34.25
N ALA A 306 8.46 14.46 33.65
CA ALA A 306 7.12 14.94 34.00
C ALA A 306 6.04 13.94 33.56
N ASN A 307 6.15 13.37 32.36
CA ASN A 307 5.28 12.31 31.85
C ASN A 307 5.31 11.08 32.79
N LEU A 308 6.52 10.64 33.18
CA LEU A 308 6.73 9.56 34.14
C LEU A 308 6.08 9.86 35.51
N ALA A 309 6.23 11.09 36.02
CA ALA A 309 5.64 11.49 37.29
C ALA A 309 4.11 11.60 37.25
N ALA A 310 3.54 11.99 36.11
CA ALA A 310 2.09 12.16 35.93
C ALA A 310 1.36 10.82 35.75
N GLU A 311 1.81 9.98 34.81
CA GLU A 311 1.09 8.76 34.42
C GLU A 311 1.49 7.55 35.27
N ASN A 312 2.76 7.44 35.65
CA ASN A 312 3.34 6.24 36.26
C ASN A 312 4.26 6.53 37.47
N PRO A 313 3.80 7.31 38.48
CA PRO A 313 4.60 7.66 39.65
C PRO A 313 5.09 6.42 40.40
N SER A 314 6.17 6.57 41.19
CA SER A 314 6.86 5.46 41.88
C SER A 314 5.93 4.56 42.71
N ARG A 315 4.86 5.11 43.29
CA ARG A 315 3.86 4.38 44.11
C ARG A 315 2.86 3.52 43.33
N ARG A 316 2.81 3.60 41.99
CA ARG A 316 1.93 2.79 41.14
C ARG A 316 2.60 1.44 40.88
N SER A 317 1.96 0.31 41.16
CA SER A 317 2.51 -1.01 40.84
C SER A 317 2.49 -1.29 39.33
N PHE A 318 3.30 -2.25 38.89
CA PHE A 318 3.29 -2.78 37.52
C PHE A 318 1.87 -3.24 37.13
N ASP A 319 1.23 -4.04 37.98
CA ASP A 319 -0.09 -4.60 37.71
C ASP A 319 -1.16 -3.49 37.65
N ALA A 320 -1.01 -2.40 38.44
CA ALA A 320 -1.88 -1.22 38.36
C ALA A 320 -1.63 -0.33 37.12
N VAL A 321 -0.58 -0.58 36.33
CA VAL A 321 -0.44 -0.05 34.95
C VAL A 321 -1.10 -1.02 33.98
N ARG A 322 -0.73 -2.32 34.01
CA ARG A 322 -1.29 -3.37 33.15
C ARG A 322 -2.80 -3.44 33.15
N ASP A 323 -3.40 -3.51 34.33
CA ASP A 323 -4.86 -3.55 34.49
C ASP A 323 -5.52 -2.25 34.00
N SER A 324 -4.76 -1.15 33.88
CA SER A 324 -5.23 0.11 33.31
C SER A 324 -5.12 0.15 31.78
N ALA A 325 -4.06 -0.44 31.21
CA ALA A 325 -3.91 -0.59 29.78
C ALA A 325 -5.00 -1.51 29.21
N ARG A 326 -5.22 -2.68 29.84
CA ARG A 326 -6.32 -3.59 29.48
C ARG A 326 -7.71 -2.98 29.67
N ARG A 327 -7.90 -2.07 30.65
CA ARG A 327 -9.16 -1.29 30.77
C ARG A 327 -9.35 -0.31 29.62
N ALA A 328 -8.32 0.44 29.22
CA ALA A 328 -8.40 1.36 28.08
C ALA A 328 -8.72 0.61 26.78
N TRP A 329 -8.11 -0.55 26.56
CA TRP A 329 -8.45 -1.41 25.43
C TRP A 329 -9.87 -1.98 25.51
N ARG A 330 -10.31 -2.48 26.67
CA ARG A 330 -11.70 -2.94 26.86
C ARG A 330 -12.72 -1.83 26.58
N GLU A 331 -12.41 -0.59 26.96
CA GLU A 331 -13.26 0.57 26.72
C GLU A 331 -13.34 0.91 25.22
N ARG A 332 -12.20 0.97 24.51
CA ARG A 332 -12.14 1.28 23.08
C ARG A 332 -12.72 0.18 22.20
N LEU A 333 -12.30 -1.07 22.39
CA LEU A 333 -12.87 -2.22 21.67
C LEU A 333 -14.35 -2.43 22.04
N GLY A 334 -14.73 -2.11 23.28
CA GLY A 334 -16.11 -2.17 23.78
C GLY A 334 -17.07 -1.16 23.17
N ALA A 335 -16.56 -0.17 22.42
CA ALA A 335 -17.37 0.70 21.57
C ALA A 335 -18.09 -0.09 20.47
N VAL A 336 -17.51 -1.21 19.98
CA VAL A 336 -18.16 -2.11 19.01
C VAL A 336 -18.33 -3.50 19.63
N ARG A 337 -19.56 -3.84 20.00
CA ARG A 337 -19.88 -5.15 20.60
C ARG A 337 -20.60 -6.03 19.59
N VAL A 338 -19.97 -7.13 19.19
CA VAL A 338 -20.55 -8.17 18.33
C VAL A 338 -21.19 -9.28 19.17
N GLY A 339 -22.16 -9.99 18.58
CA GLY A 339 -22.83 -11.14 19.19
C GLY A 339 -23.18 -12.20 18.15
N GLY A 340 -22.87 -13.46 18.47
CA GLY A 340 -22.82 -14.56 17.50
C GLY A 340 -21.46 -14.62 16.78
N GLY A 341 -21.42 -15.36 15.67
CA GLY A 341 -20.17 -15.70 14.96
C GLY A 341 -19.36 -16.81 15.65
N GLN A 342 -18.38 -17.36 14.93
CA GLN A 342 -17.43 -18.36 15.41
C GLN A 342 -16.43 -17.75 16.39
N GLY A 343 -15.51 -18.55 16.95
CA GLY A 343 -14.40 -18.02 17.76
C GLY A 343 -13.52 -17.10 16.91
N ASP A 344 -12.96 -17.68 15.87
CA ASP A 344 -11.95 -17.12 14.98
C ASP A 344 -12.43 -15.82 14.30
N GLU A 345 -13.69 -15.80 13.82
CA GLU A 345 -14.35 -14.60 13.27
C GLU A 345 -14.31 -13.40 14.25
N ARG A 346 -14.51 -13.65 15.55
CA ARG A 346 -14.44 -12.62 16.59
C ARG A 346 -13.00 -12.25 16.92
N THR A 347 -12.07 -13.19 16.81
CA THR A 347 -10.64 -12.93 17.00
C THR A 347 -10.12 -11.97 15.92
N VAL A 348 -10.28 -12.32 14.64
CA VAL A 348 -9.87 -11.46 13.52
C VAL A 348 -10.52 -10.08 13.61
N PHE A 349 -11.83 -10.02 13.91
CA PHE A 349 -12.53 -8.74 14.07
C PHE A 349 -11.97 -7.86 15.19
N TYR A 350 -11.66 -8.42 16.36
CA TYR A 350 -11.16 -7.63 17.48
C TYR A 350 -9.66 -7.31 17.37
N THR A 351 -8.84 -8.15 16.73
CA THR A 351 -7.47 -7.79 16.36
C THR A 351 -7.45 -6.66 15.32
N ALA A 352 -8.26 -6.74 14.26
CA ALA A 352 -8.36 -5.65 13.28
C ALA A 352 -8.82 -4.34 13.95
N LEU A 353 -9.82 -4.39 14.83
CA LEU A 353 -10.24 -3.22 15.60
C LEU A 353 -9.16 -2.72 16.61
N TYR A 354 -8.24 -3.58 17.02
CA TYR A 354 -7.08 -3.19 17.86
C TYR A 354 -6.02 -2.45 17.02
N HIS A 355 -5.60 -2.99 15.87
CA HIS A 355 -4.61 -2.35 15.00
C HIS A 355 -5.08 -1.00 14.46
N ALA A 356 -6.34 -0.91 14.00
CA ALA A 356 -6.96 0.32 13.53
C ALA A 356 -7.06 1.45 14.59
N LEU A 357 -6.68 1.18 15.85
CA LEU A 357 -6.66 2.13 16.97
C LEU A 357 -5.24 2.31 17.58
N LEU A 358 -4.19 1.88 16.88
CA LEU A 358 -2.78 2.14 17.24
C LEU A 358 -2.30 3.52 16.75
N HIS A 359 -2.68 3.91 15.53
CA HIS A 359 -2.25 5.15 14.88
C HIS A 359 -3.44 5.95 14.31
N PRO A 360 -3.29 7.25 13.99
CA PRO A 360 -2.18 8.14 14.36
C PRO A 360 -1.99 8.21 15.87
N ASN A 361 -0.76 8.33 16.36
CA ASN A 361 -0.45 8.25 17.78
C ASN A 361 -0.14 9.62 18.40
N VAL A 362 -0.28 9.71 19.73
CA VAL A 362 0.02 10.94 20.47
C VAL A 362 1.51 11.26 20.38
N ILE A 363 1.85 12.54 20.13
CA ILE A 363 3.23 13.07 20.13
C ILE A 363 3.46 14.23 21.12
N SER A 364 2.42 14.58 21.88
CA SER A 364 2.46 15.66 22.89
C SER A 364 2.64 15.12 24.30
N ASP A 365 3.42 15.82 25.13
CA ASP A 365 3.64 15.56 26.56
C ASP A 365 2.37 15.74 27.40
N ALA A 366 2.38 15.16 28.61
CA ALA A 366 1.28 15.28 29.58
C ALA A 366 1.09 16.72 30.09
N ASP A 367 2.11 17.59 29.98
CA ASP A 367 1.98 19.03 30.25
C ASP A 367 1.41 19.83 29.07
N ARG A 368 1.07 19.15 27.96
CA ARG A 368 0.58 19.67 26.68
C ARG A 368 1.59 20.42 25.79
N ARG A 369 2.90 20.21 25.96
CA ARG A 369 3.90 20.61 24.94
C ARG A 369 4.11 19.53 23.87
N TYR A 370 4.62 19.91 22.71
CA TYR A 370 5.09 18.97 21.68
C TYR A 370 6.24 19.57 20.85
N ARG A 371 6.92 18.72 20.07
CA ARG A 371 7.94 19.11 19.08
C ARG A 371 7.26 19.27 17.72
N GLY A 372 7.39 20.43 17.08
CA GLY A 372 6.75 20.71 15.79
C GLY A 372 7.56 20.27 14.58
N SER A 373 6.95 20.32 13.39
CA SER A 373 7.62 20.06 12.10
C SER A 373 8.72 21.08 11.77
N ASP A 374 8.68 22.25 12.40
CA ASP A 374 9.69 23.30 12.37
C ASP A 374 10.89 23.02 13.30
N GLY A 375 10.81 21.98 14.13
CA GLY A 375 11.82 21.71 15.16
C GLY A 375 11.72 22.63 16.38
N ASP A 376 10.60 23.34 16.58
CA ASP A 376 10.36 24.21 17.74
C ASP A 376 9.50 23.52 18.84
N VAL A 377 9.26 24.19 19.97
CA VAL A 377 8.40 23.66 21.07
C VAL A 377 7.05 24.37 21.08
N HIS A 378 6.02 23.64 20.66
CA HIS A 378 4.64 24.12 20.61
C HIS A 378 3.82 23.64 21.81
N ARG A 379 2.56 24.07 21.90
CA ARG A 379 1.62 23.69 22.96
C ARG A 379 0.24 23.40 22.39
N VAL A 380 -0.29 22.20 22.67
CA VAL A 380 -1.57 21.68 22.19
C VAL A 380 -2.68 22.71 22.39
N GLY A 381 -3.27 23.16 21.27
CA GLY A 381 -4.22 24.26 21.20
C GLY A 381 -5.52 24.02 21.99
N ARG A 382 -6.31 25.08 22.22
CA ARG A 382 -7.58 24.97 22.99
C ARG A 382 -8.68 24.15 22.31
N ARG A 383 -8.50 23.79 21.03
CA ARG A 383 -9.43 22.99 20.23
C ARG A 383 -9.20 21.48 20.35
N GLN A 384 -8.04 21.08 20.87
CA GLN A 384 -7.59 19.69 20.87
C GLN A 384 -7.17 19.21 22.26
N GLN A 385 -7.25 17.91 22.55
CA GLN A 385 -6.82 17.30 23.81
C GLN A 385 -5.34 16.91 23.78
N ALA A 386 -4.89 16.34 22.68
CA ALA A 386 -3.50 16.00 22.40
C ALA A 386 -3.09 16.42 20.98
N GLN A 387 -1.81 16.68 20.77
CA GLN A 387 -1.22 16.63 19.43
C GLN A 387 -1.00 15.16 19.05
N TYR A 388 -1.44 14.80 17.84
CA TYR A 388 -1.20 13.54 17.17
C TYR A 388 -0.15 13.69 16.06
N GLY A 389 0.45 12.58 15.68
CA GLY A 389 1.43 12.43 14.61
C GLY A 389 1.52 10.97 14.17
N THR A 390 2.45 10.67 13.28
CA THR A 390 2.56 9.36 12.60
C THR A 390 1.30 9.06 11.76
N PHE A 391 1.32 9.49 10.50
CA PHE A 391 0.16 9.49 9.61
C PHE A 391 0.59 9.00 8.23
N SER A 392 0.24 7.75 7.93
CA SER A 392 0.40 7.10 6.63
C SER A 392 -0.76 7.55 5.76
N GLY A 393 -0.62 8.71 5.12
CA GLY A 393 -1.78 9.47 4.65
C GLY A 393 -2.47 8.84 3.45
N TRP A 394 -1.72 8.22 2.55
CA TRP A 394 -2.19 7.60 1.31
C TRP A 394 -3.11 6.39 1.54
N ASP A 395 -3.02 5.81 2.73
CA ASP A 395 -3.61 4.53 3.15
C ASP A 395 -4.80 4.81 4.08
N VAL A 396 -4.53 5.49 5.21
CA VAL A 396 -5.53 5.70 6.27
C VAL A 396 -6.70 6.60 5.85
N TYR A 397 -6.56 7.37 4.76
CA TYR A 397 -7.69 8.15 4.23
C TYR A 397 -8.84 7.29 3.73
N ARG A 398 -8.58 6.03 3.31
CA ARG A 398 -9.52 5.21 2.54
C ARG A 398 -10.68 4.69 3.41
N SER A 399 -10.40 4.21 4.62
CA SER A 399 -11.45 3.94 5.61
C SER A 399 -11.05 4.10 7.10
N GLN A 400 -9.76 4.19 7.44
CA GLN A 400 -9.32 4.19 8.84
C GLN A 400 -9.72 5.45 9.61
N VAL A 401 -9.52 6.65 9.04
CA VAL A 401 -9.90 7.90 9.73
C VAL A 401 -11.41 8.05 9.90
N GLN A 402 -12.20 7.43 9.00
CA GLN A 402 -13.65 7.34 9.08
C GLN A 402 -14.07 6.40 10.21
N LEU A 403 -13.41 5.24 10.37
CA LEU A 403 -13.64 4.32 11.48
C LEU A 403 -13.30 4.97 12.84
N VAL A 404 -12.13 5.60 12.96
CA VAL A 404 -11.73 6.32 14.18
C VAL A 404 -12.75 7.41 14.53
N THR A 405 -13.15 8.22 13.55
CA THR A 405 -14.11 9.32 13.77
C THR A 405 -15.53 8.83 14.07
N LEU A 406 -15.95 7.68 13.53
CA LEU A 406 -17.25 7.06 13.84
C LEU A 406 -17.35 6.65 15.32
N LEU A 407 -16.24 6.20 15.90
CA LEU A 407 -16.15 5.73 17.28
C LEU A 407 -15.83 6.85 18.26
N ASP A 408 -14.99 7.82 17.86
CA ASP A 408 -14.60 8.98 18.66
C ASP A 408 -14.43 10.24 17.78
N PRO A 409 -15.48 11.08 17.66
CA PRO A 409 -15.44 12.33 16.90
C PRO A 409 -14.47 13.39 17.46
N ASP A 410 -14.12 13.31 18.75
CA ASP A 410 -13.16 14.22 19.37
C ASP A 410 -11.72 13.82 18.97
N ILE A 411 -11.38 12.52 18.93
CA ILE A 411 -10.10 12.06 18.38
C ILE A 411 -9.97 12.39 16.89
N GLY A 412 -11.02 12.20 16.10
CA GLY A 412 -11.04 12.66 14.70
C GLY A 412 -10.79 14.17 14.59
N SER A 413 -11.38 14.96 15.49
CA SER A 413 -11.15 16.42 15.56
C SER A 413 -9.72 16.79 15.97
N ASP A 414 -9.14 16.09 16.94
CA ASP A 414 -7.74 16.26 17.36
C ASP A 414 -6.77 15.93 16.23
N ILE A 415 -7.00 14.85 15.46
CA ILE A 415 -6.17 14.46 14.30
C ILE A 415 -6.24 15.54 13.21
N ALA A 416 -7.45 15.98 12.82
CA ALA A 416 -7.62 17.04 11.82
C ALA A 416 -6.98 18.38 12.25
N GLN A 417 -7.07 18.73 13.53
CA GLN A 417 -6.41 19.91 14.09
C GLN A 417 -4.88 19.73 14.16
N SER A 418 -4.40 18.52 14.47
CA SER A 418 -2.98 18.19 14.54
C SER A 418 -2.30 18.31 13.19
N LEU A 419 -2.89 17.72 12.13
CA LEU A 419 -2.39 17.82 10.75
C LEU A 419 -2.30 19.28 10.30
N TYR A 420 -3.31 20.10 10.63
CA TYR A 420 -3.28 21.54 10.33
C TYR A 420 -2.15 22.27 11.08
N GLU A 421 -1.95 21.99 12.37
CA GLU A 421 -0.87 22.60 13.15
C GLU A 421 0.53 22.21 12.61
N LEU A 422 0.73 20.94 12.25
CA LEU A 422 1.99 20.46 11.63
C LEU A 422 2.23 21.09 10.25
N ALA A 423 1.21 21.16 9.38
CA ALA A 423 1.33 21.80 8.07
C ALA A 423 1.68 23.29 8.18
N GLN A 424 1.11 24.01 9.15
CA GLN A 424 1.46 25.41 9.43
C GLN A 424 2.91 25.58 9.92
N GLN A 425 3.46 24.59 10.63
CA GLN A 425 4.87 24.55 11.05
C GLN A 425 5.80 24.21 9.86
N ASN A 426 5.36 23.34 8.95
CA ASN A 426 6.03 23.00 7.69
C ASN A 426 5.82 24.06 6.58
N GLY A 427 5.73 25.35 6.93
CA GLY A 427 5.60 26.47 5.98
C GLY A 427 4.27 26.55 5.21
N GLY A 428 3.26 25.77 5.59
CA GLY A 428 1.99 25.58 4.88
C GLY A 428 1.96 24.37 3.95
N ILE A 429 2.97 23.50 3.98
CA ILE A 429 3.01 22.24 3.22
C ILE A 429 2.45 21.12 4.09
N TRP A 430 1.36 20.50 3.66
CA TRP A 430 0.84 19.30 4.28
C TRP A 430 1.60 18.10 3.68
N ASP A 431 2.22 17.30 4.53
CA ASP A 431 2.94 16.12 4.07
C ASP A 431 1.97 14.97 3.74
N ARG A 432 2.33 14.12 2.77
CA ARG A 432 1.58 12.88 2.51
C ARG A 432 1.79 11.87 3.62
N TRP A 433 3.02 11.81 4.16
CA TRP A 433 3.43 10.76 5.08
C TRP A 433 4.28 11.35 6.21
N LEU A 434 3.73 11.36 7.41
CA LEU A 434 4.38 11.90 8.61
C LEU A 434 4.88 10.75 9.49
N HIS A 435 6.14 10.77 9.93
CA HIS A 435 6.55 10.02 11.12
C HIS A 435 6.63 10.99 12.30
N GLY A 436 5.81 10.79 13.34
CA GLY A 436 5.67 11.74 14.43
C GLY A 436 5.26 13.11 13.90
N ALA A 437 6.12 14.12 14.06
CA ALA A 437 5.95 15.46 13.49
C ALA A 437 6.73 15.70 12.18
N GLY A 438 7.57 14.76 11.74
CA GLY A 438 8.47 14.91 10.60
C GLY A 438 7.85 14.47 9.28
N GLY A 439 7.93 15.33 8.26
CA GLY A 439 7.58 14.99 6.89
C GLY A 439 8.59 14.02 6.27
N THR A 440 8.08 12.92 5.72
CA THR A 440 8.88 11.87 5.06
C THR A 440 8.68 11.82 3.55
N HIS A 441 7.62 12.48 3.05
CA HIS A 441 7.31 12.63 1.61
C HIS A 441 6.96 11.32 0.87
N VAL A 442 6.76 10.23 1.59
CA VAL A 442 6.47 8.89 1.05
C VAL A 442 5.08 8.83 0.37
N MET A 443 4.94 7.96 -0.63
CA MET A 443 3.77 7.78 -1.52
C MET A 443 3.40 9.02 -2.37
N ASN A 444 2.28 8.99 -3.10
CA ASN A 444 1.84 10.04 -4.03
C ASN A 444 0.52 10.72 -3.62
N GLY A 445 0.09 11.73 -4.40
CA GLY A 445 -1.20 12.39 -4.22
C GLY A 445 -1.27 13.48 -3.15
N ASP A 446 -2.49 13.77 -2.67
CA ASP A 446 -2.76 14.77 -1.63
C ASP A 446 -3.86 14.25 -0.68
N PRO A 447 -3.51 13.40 0.30
CA PRO A 447 -4.50 12.72 1.15
C PRO A 447 -5.12 13.64 2.22
N SER A 448 -4.44 14.73 2.58
CA SER A 448 -4.85 15.61 3.68
C SER A 448 -6.26 16.22 3.51
N PRO A 449 -6.65 16.79 2.35
CA PRO A 449 -8.04 17.16 2.07
C PRO A 449 -9.04 16.03 2.27
N THR A 450 -8.71 14.81 1.80
CA THR A 450 -9.61 13.66 1.84
C THR A 450 -9.82 13.15 3.27
N ALA A 451 -8.74 13.03 4.05
CA ALA A 451 -8.82 12.70 5.47
C ALA A 451 -9.63 13.75 6.26
N LEU A 452 -9.35 15.05 6.10
CA LEU A 452 -10.09 16.11 6.79
C LEU A 452 -11.56 16.16 6.37
N ALA A 453 -11.89 15.87 5.10
CA ALA A 453 -13.26 15.78 4.63
C ALA A 453 -14.00 14.55 5.19
N GLY A 454 -13.33 13.39 5.25
CA GLY A 454 -13.87 12.16 5.83
C GLY A 454 -14.15 12.31 7.32
N ILE A 455 -13.16 12.79 8.09
CA ILE A 455 -13.32 13.19 9.50
C ILE A 455 -14.52 14.14 9.65
N ARG A 456 -14.61 15.17 8.81
CA ARG A 456 -15.70 16.14 8.86
C ARG A 456 -17.08 15.54 8.54
N ALA A 457 -17.14 14.55 7.66
CA ALA A 457 -18.37 13.86 7.27
C ALA A 457 -18.84 12.87 8.36
N PHE A 458 -17.91 12.21 9.05
CA PHE A 458 -18.22 11.22 10.10
C PHE A 458 -18.53 11.82 11.48
N GLY A 459 -18.13 13.08 11.74
CA GLY A 459 -18.55 13.82 12.94
C GLY A 459 -17.48 14.69 13.57
N GLY A 460 -16.21 14.59 13.14
CA GLY A 460 -15.12 15.41 13.63
C GLY A 460 -15.33 16.88 13.27
N THR A 461 -15.63 17.71 14.27
CA THR A 461 -16.03 19.12 14.04
C THR A 461 -15.29 20.15 14.90
N GLY A 462 -14.38 19.74 15.79
CA GLY A 462 -13.67 20.65 16.71
C GLY A 462 -12.55 21.51 16.08
N PHE A 463 -11.97 21.05 14.96
CA PHE A 463 -10.83 21.68 14.29
C PHE A 463 -11.16 23.01 13.60
N ASP A 464 -10.13 23.80 13.27
CA ASP A 464 -10.31 25.03 12.49
C ASP A 464 -10.51 24.76 10.98
N LEU A 465 -11.74 24.37 10.63
CA LEU A 465 -12.17 24.11 9.26
C LEU A 465 -11.85 25.24 8.27
N ARG A 466 -11.79 26.51 8.70
CA ARG A 466 -11.50 27.63 7.80
C ARG A 466 -10.00 27.84 7.62
N GLY A 467 -9.23 27.83 8.71
CA GLY A 467 -7.77 27.90 8.63
C GLY A 467 -7.19 26.73 7.84
N ALA A 468 -7.70 25.52 8.07
CA ALA A 468 -7.31 24.31 7.33
C ALA A 468 -7.67 24.41 5.85
N LEU A 469 -8.92 24.78 5.51
CA LEU A 469 -9.36 24.93 4.12
C LEU A 469 -8.57 26.03 3.39
N ASP A 470 -8.42 27.22 3.97
CA ASP A 470 -7.70 28.33 3.33
C ASP A 470 -6.20 27.97 3.10
N SER A 471 -5.62 27.10 3.94
CA SER A 471 -4.26 26.54 3.77
C SER A 471 -4.19 25.47 2.67
N LEU A 472 -5.08 24.47 2.68
CA LEU A 472 -5.15 23.43 1.64
C LEU A 472 -5.47 23.99 0.25
N LEU A 473 -6.35 24.99 0.16
CA LEU A 473 -6.67 25.66 -1.11
C LEU A 473 -5.43 26.36 -1.71
N LYS A 474 -4.59 26.98 -0.88
CA LYS A 474 -3.30 27.54 -1.32
C LYS A 474 -2.40 26.44 -1.86
N ALA A 475 -2.23 25.33 -1.14
CA ALA A 475 -1.42 24.21 -1.60
C ALA A 475 -1.94 23.57 -2.90
N ALA A 476 -3.25 23.54 -3.11
CA ALA A 476 -3.88 23.03 -4.34
C ALA A 476 -3.89 24.02 -5.51
N THR A 477 -3.34 25.23 -5.38
CA THR A 477 -3.38 26.30 -6.40
C THR A 477 -2.09 27.10 -6.61
N VAL A 478 -1.12 27.04 -5.68
CA VAL A 478 0.11 27.86 -5.71
C VAL A 478 1.34 26.94 -5.62
N PRO A 479 2.01 26.61 -6.75
CA PRO A 479 3.22 25.80 -6.74
C PRO A 479 4.32 26.41 -5.86
N THR A 480 4.95 25.57 -5.04
CA THR A 480 6.11 25.94 -4.22
C THR A 480 7.43 25.49 -4.86
N GLU A 481 8.55 26.01 -4.36
CA GLU A 481 9.89 25.58 -4.78
C GLU A 481 10.13 24.07 -4.56
N LYS A 482 9.44 23.45 -3.58
CA LYS A 482 9.49 21.99 -3.38
C LYS A 482 8.70 21.26 -4.46
N ASP A 483 7.46 21.67 -4.74
CA ASP A 483 6.64 21.01 -5.77
C ASP A 483 7.33 21.03 -7.16
N LEU A 484 8.06 22.09 -7.46
CA LEU A 484 8.85 22.24 -8.69
C LEU A 484 10.18 21.44 -8.68
N SER A 485 10.62 20.92 -7.54
CA SER A 485 11.89 20.21 -7.36
C SER A 485 11.80 18.73 -7.79
N PRO A 486 12.87 18.15 -8.36
CA PRO A 486 12.97 16.71 -8.61
C PRO A 486 13.49 15.89 -7.41
N ALA A 487 13.80 16.52 -6.27
CA ALA A 487 14.36 15.82 -5.10
C ALA A 487 13.39 14.79 -4.51
N GLY A 488 13.91 13.62 -4.12
CA GLY A 488 13.15 12.50 -3.57
C GLY A 488 12.48 11.59 -4.60
N LYS A 489 12.60 11.86 -5.91
CA LYS A 489 11.89 11.07 -6.94
C LYS A 489 12.30 9.59 -6.96
N PRO A 490 11.35 8.65 -7.19
CA PRO A 490 9.90 8.89 -7.23
C PRO A 490 9.24 8.79 -5.84
N VAL A 491 9.76 7.94 -4.95
CA VAL A 491 9.05 7.47 -3.74
C VAL A 491 8.93 8.55 -2.64
N LEU A 492 9.87 9.49 -2.55
CA LEU A 492 9.96 10.53 -1.50
C LEU A 492 9.85 11.96 -2.07
N SER A 493 9.20 12.15 -3.23
CA SER A 493 9.18 13.42 -3.98
C SER A 493 8.77 14.64 -3.14
N VAL A 494 9.66 15.61 -2.97
CA VAL A 494 9.43 16.74 -2.06
C VAL A 494 8.27 17.65 -2.52
N GLY A 495 7.55 18.22 -1.54
CA GLY A 495 6.38 19.08 -1.78
C GLY A 495 5.06 18.37 -1.46
N GLN A 496 3.96 19.11 -1.51
CA GLN A 496 2.63 18.53 -1.25
C GLN A 496 2.04 17.93 -2.53
N ARG A 497 2.22 18.61 -3.66
CA ARG A 497 1.71 18.20 -4.99
C ARG A 497 2.84 18.36 -6.02
N PRO A 498 3.79 17.42 -6.09
CA PRO A 498 4.95 17.51 -6.99
C PRO A 498 4.51 17.76 -8.45
N SER A 499 5.12 18.74 -9.13
CA SER A 499 4.70 19.24 -10.45
C SER A 499 3.26 19.81 -10.52
N LEU A 500 2.79 20.46 -9.46
CA LEU A 500 1.50 21.19 -9.46
C LEU A 500 1.36 22.19 -10.62
N ASP A 501 2.45 22.78 -11.10
CA ASP A 501 2.44 23.66 -12.28
C ASP A 501 2.03 22.91 -13.56
N LYS A 502 2.48 21.66 -13.74
CA LYS A 502 2.09 20.78 -14.84
C LYS A 502 0.62 20.39 -14.71
N TYR A 503 0.18 19.96 -13.52
CA TYR A 503 -1.23 19.62 -13.24
C TYR A 503 -2.19 20.79 -13.52
N LEU A 504 -1.90 21.98 -12.99
CA LEU A 504 -2.74 23.17 -13.21
C LEU A 504 -2.73 23.67 -14.65
N LYS A 505 -1.67 23.38 -15.43
CA LYS A 505 -1.56 23.77 -16.85
C LYS A 505 -2.25 22.78 -17.80
N ALA A 506 -2.14 21.48 -17.53
CA ALA A 506 -2.62 20.43 -18.43
C ALA A 506 -3.99 19.88 -18.03
N HIS A 507 -4.43 20.13 -16.79
CA HIS A 507 -5.59 19.49 -16.15
C HIS A 507 -5.43 17.96 -15.96
N TYR A 508 -4.18 17.49 -15.92
CA TYR A 508 -3.74 16.16 -15.51
C TYR A 508 -2.25 16.24 -15.19
N MET A 509 -1.72 15.28 -14.42
CA MET A 509 -0.28 15.14 -14.26
C MET A 509 0.32 14.42 -15.48
N PRO A 510 1.24 15.03 -16.24
CA PRO A 510 1.86 14.36 -17.38
C PRO A 510 2.77 13.22 -16.94
N SER A 511 3.01 12.27 -17.85
CA SER A 511 3.94 11.14 -17.65
C SER A 511 5.30 11.59 -17.10
N VAL A 512 5.87 12.63 -17.71
CA VAL A 512 7.05 13.34 -17.23
C VAL A 512 6.68 14.37 -16.17
N SER A 513 6.79 14.01 -14.89
CA SER A 513 6.49 14.88 -13.74
C SER A 513 7.48 14.72 -12.58
N ASN A 514 7.24 15.43 -11.47
CA ASN A 514 7.92 15.20 -10.20
C ASN A 514 7.15 14.22 -9.29
N ALA A 515 5.96 13.77 -9.68
CA ALA A 515 5.15 12.84 -8.90
C ALA A 515 5.45 11.38 -9.29
N TRP A 516 5.20 10.46 -8.38
CA TRP A 516 5.24 9.02 -8.65
C TRP A 516 3.95 8.61 -9.37
N GLY A 517 4.09 8.17 -10.63
CA GLY A 517 2.99 7.72 -11.48
C GLY A 517 2.00 8.83 -11.88
N GLY A 518 2.20 9.47 -13.04
CA GLY A 518 1.36 10.59 -13.49
C GLY A 518 -0.14 10.26 -13.66
N ALA A 519 -0.49 9.03 -13.99
CA ALA A 519 -1.89 8.62 -14.08
C ALA A 519 -2.52 8.39 -12.68
N ALA A 520 -1.78 7.75 -11.76
CA ALA A 520 -2.20 7.60 -10.36
C ALA A 520 -2.29 8.95 -9.62
N GLU A 521 -1.29 9.82 -9.78
CA GLU A 521 -1.28 11.18 -9.20
C GLU A 521 -2.52 11.97 -9.65
N THR A 522 -2.92 11.88 -10.93
CA THR A 522 -4.14 12.56 -11.40
C THR A 522 -5.41 12.05 -10.72
N LEU A 523 -5.47 10.75 -10.39
CA LEU A 523 -6.61 10.15 -9.67
C LEU A 523 -6.64 10.57 -8.19
N GLU A 524 -5.50 10.54 -7.51
CA GLU A 524 -5.37 11.03 -6.12
C GLU A 524 -5.66 12.53 -6.04
N MET A 525 -5.11 13.35 -6.94
CA MET A 525 -5.39 14.79 -7.01
C MET A 525 -6.86 15.10 -7.34
N SER A 526 -7.50 14.31 -8.20
CA SER A 526 -8.95 14.44 -8.48
C SER A 526 -9.80 14.12 -7.24
N THR A 527 -9.38 13.11 -6.47
CA THR A 527 -10.02 12.73 -5.20
C THR A 527 -9.81 13.81 -4.13
N ALA A 528 -8.59 14.36 -4.02
CA ALA A 528 -8.27 15.49 -3.15
C ALA A 528 -9.05 16.76 -3.52
N ASP A 529 -9.19 17.06 -4.81
CA ASP A 529 -9.97 18.19 -5.30
C ASP A 529 -11.47 17.99 -5.05
N PHE A 530 -12.01 16.76 -5.19
CA PHE A 530 -13.36 16.44 -4.73
C PHE A 530 -13.51 16.71 -3.22
N SER A 531 -12.56 16.30 -2.40
CA SER A 531 -12.57 16.50 -0.95
C SER A 531 -12.51 17.98 -0.56
N LEU A 532 -11.74 18.80 -1.29
CA LEU A 532 -11.74 20.25 -1.18
C LEU A 532 -13.13 20.86 -1.47
N SER A 533 -13.88 20.31 -2.43
CA SER A 533 -15.26 20.75 -2.68
C SER A 533 -16.18 20.50 -1.46
N GLN A 534 -16.00 19.37 -0.75
CA GLN A 534 -16.79 19.03 0.42
C GLN A 534 -16.43 19.91 1.63
N LEU A 535 -15.13 20.18 1.87
CA LEU A 535 -14.67 21.11 2.90
C LEU A 535 -15.13 22.54 2.61
N ALA A 536 -15.06 22.99 1.34
CA ALA A 536 -15.57 24.29 0.91
C ALA A 536 -17.09 24.42 1.13
N ALA A 537 -17.87 23.40 0.79
CA ALA A 537 -19.30 23.36 1.07
C ALA A 537 -19.60 23.45 2.58
N ALA A 538 -18.88 22.68 3.42
CA ALA A 538 -19.00 22.71 4.87
C ALA A 538 -18.60 24.07 5.49
N ALA A 539 -17.62 24.77 4.91
CA ALA A 539 -17.20 26.11 5.33
C ALA A 539 -18.14 27.24 4.87
N GLY A 540 -19.05 26.96 3.93
CA GLY A 540 -19.99 27.91 3.31
C GLY A 540 -19.45 28.60 2.04
N ARG A 541 -18.38 28.09 1.45
CA ARG A 541 -17.67 28.64 0.27
C ARG A 541 -18.23 28.05 -1.04
N LYS A 542 -19.45 28.44 -1.44
CA LYS A 542 -20.17 27.82 -2.57
C LYS A 542 -19.42 27.87 -3.91
N GLU A 543 -18.83 29.01 -4.26
CA GLU A 543 -18.10 29.19 -5.53
C GLU A 543 -16.84 28.32 -5.57
N THR A 544 -16.09 28.28 -4.46
CA THR A 544 -14.95 27.37 -4.28
C THR A 544 -15.37 25.90 -4.35
N ALA A 545 -16.53 25.54 -3.77
CA ALA A 545 -17.03 24.17 -3.83
C ALA A 545 -17.35 23.75 -5.28
N ALA A 546 -18.01 24.60 -6.06
CA ALA A 546 -18.28 24.32 -7.47
C ALA A 546 -16.99 24.18 -8.29
N ALA A 547 -16.04 25.12 -8.16
CA ALA A 547 -14.78 25.09 -8.90
C ALA A 547 -13.92 23.86 -8.58
N PHE A 548 -13.95 23.37 -7.34
CA PHE A 548 -13.25 22.14 -6.95
C PHE A 548 -14.02 20.86 -7.29
N ALA A 549 -15.35 20.90 -7.38
CA ALA A 549 -16.14 19.80 -7.95
C ALA A 549 -15.91 19.65 -9.47
N GLU A 550 -15.66 20.75 -10.18
CA GLU A 550 -15.24 20.74 -11.59
C GLU A 550 -13.83 20.16 -11.77
N ARG A 551 -12.86 20.62 -10.96
CA ARG A 551 -11.50 20.03 -10.91
C ARG A 551 -11.51 18.54 -10.57
N ALA A 552 -12.45 18.09 -9.74
CA ALA A 552 -12.58 16.68 -9.39
C ALA A 552 -12.88 15.76 -10.59
N GLN A 553 -13.26 16.27 -11.76
CA GLN A 553 -13.45 15.46 -12.97
C GLN A 553 -12.21 15.36 -13.85
N TRP A 554 -11.08 15.92 -13.43
CA TRP A 554 -9.83 15.92 -14.22
C TRP A 554 -9.25 14.51 -14.45
N TRP A 555 -9.66 13.49 -13.69
CA TRP A 555 -9.45 12.07 -13.99
C TRP A 555 -9.80 11.69 -15.44
N GLN A 556 -10.81 12.36 -16.02
CA GLN A 556 -11.25 12.14 -17.41
C GLN A 556 -10.13 12.42 -18.41
N ASN A 557 -9.20 13.33 -18.10
CA ASN A 557 -8.08 13.64 -18.98
C ASN A 557 -7.04 12.50 -19.08
N ASN A 558 -7.10 11.48 -18.20
CA ASN A 558 -6.33 10.25 -18.33
C ASN A 558 -7.15 9.03 -18.79
N PHE A 559 -8.46 9.14 -19.02
CA PHE A 559 -9.28 8.00 -19.44
C PHE A 559 -9.33 7.85 -20.98
N ASN A 560 -8.45 7.02 -21.55
CA ASN A 560 -8.46 6.75 -22.99
C ASN A 560 -9.53 5.69 -23.32
N ILE A 561 -10.68 6.11 -23.89
CA ILE A 561 -11.77 5.22 -24.35
C ILE A 561 -11.38 4.21 -25.44
N ALA A 562 -10.17 4.32 -25.99
CA ALA A 562 -9.58 3.42 -26.98
C ALA A 562 -8.25 2.78 -26.52
N ALA A 563 -7.95 2.80 -25.21
CA ALA A 563 -6.72 2.25 -24.65
C ALA A 563 -6.46 0.81 -25.08
N ASP A 564 -7.49 -0.03 -24.97
CA ASP A 564 -7.43 -1.48 -25.18
C ASP A 564 -8.63 -1.97 -26.03
N PRO A 565 -8.52 -3.09 -26.78
CA PRO A 565 -9.65 -3.68 -27.49
C PRO A 565 -10.87 -4.01 -26.59
N SER A 566 -10.66 -4.35 -25.31
CA SER A 566 -11.71 -4.60 -24.31
C SER A 566 -12.39 -3.33 -23.78
N GLY A 567 -11.91 -2.13 -24.13
CA GLY A 567 -12.53 -0.86 -23.78
C GLY A 567 -11.57 0.19 -23.24
N GLY A 568 -12.11 1.25 -22.66
CA GLY A 568 -11.33 2.34 -22.10
C GLY A 568 -10.69 2.00 -20.75
N TYR A 569 -9.53 2.60 -20.47
CA TYR A 569 -8.82 2.52 -19.19
C TYR A 569 -8.24 3.89 -18.83
N ILE A 570 -7.89 4.09 -17.56
CA ILE A 570 -6.95 5.14 -17.18
C ILE A 570 -5.58 4.77 -17.79
N ALA A 571 -4.92 5.72 -18.44
CA ALA A 571 -3.65 5.54 -19.14
C ALA A 571 -2.72 6.74 -18.92
N ASN A 572 -1.41 6.50 -19.00
CA ASN A 572 -0.40 7.55 -18.85
C ASN A 572 -0.38 8.48 -20.09
N ARG A 573 -0.21 9.79 -19.89
CA ARG A 573 -0.44 10.83 -20.91
C ARG A 573 0.68 11.88 -20.92
N LYS A 574 1.21 12.17 -22.10
CA LYS A 574 2.33 13.10 -22.31
C LYS A 574 1.87 14.54 -22.30
N ALA A 575 2.78 15.47 -21.99
CA ALA A 575 2.49 16.90 -21.85
C ALA A 575 2.07 17.62 -23.15
N ASP A 576 2.12 16.95 -24.30
CA ASP A 576 1.60 17.42 -25.60
C ASP A 576 0.16 16.96 -25.88
N GLY A 577 -0.46 16.24 -24.94
CA GLY A 577 -1.81 15.69 -25.05
C GLY A 577 -1.90 14.29 -25.64
N SER A 578 -0.79 13.70 -26.11
CA SER A 578 -0.75 12.33 -26.62
C SER A 578 -0.69 11.27 -25.52
N TRP A 579 -1.19 10.08 -25.79
CA TRP A 579 -1.11 8.91 -24.91
C TRP A 579 0.27 8.23 -25.04
N VAL A 580 0.76 7.66 -23.94
CA VAL A 580 1.94 6.79 -23.97
C VAL A 580 1.66 5.55 -24.85
N THR A 581 2.67 5.14 -25.61
CA THR A 581 2.61 4.02 -26.56
C THR A 581 2.98 2.71 -25.89
N GLY A 582 2.33 1.61 -26.28
CA GLY A 582 2.56 0.28 -25.68
C GLY A 582 1.67 -0.05 -24.49
N PHE A 583 0.54 0.66 -24.32
CA PHE A 583 -0.40 0.40 -23.24
C PHE A 583 -1.00 -1.02 -23.29
N THR A 584 -1.08 -1.65 -22.13
CA THR A 584 -1.89 -2.84 -21.83
C THR A 584 -2.61 -2.63 -20.48
N PRO A 585 -3.69 -3.37 -20.17
CA PRO A 585 -4.31 -3.30 -18.83
C PRO A 585 -3.35 -3.58 -17.66
N GLY A 586 -2.32 -4.40 -17.88
CA GLY A 586 -1.26 -4.71 -16.91
C GLY A 586 -0.10 -3.71 -16.85
N THR A 587 -0.16 -2.57 -17.56
CA THR A 587 0.92 -1.57 -17.53
C THR A 587 1.05 -0.91 -16.16
N GLY A 588 2.23 -1.01 -15.53
CA GLY A 588 2.58 -0.31 -14.28
C GLY A 588 3.10 1.12 -14.48
N ASN A 589 3.80 1.42 -15.59
CA ASN A 589 4.31 2.76 -15.89
C ASN A 589 3.17 3.82 -15.88
N GLY A 590 3.28 4.79 -14.98
CA GLY A 590 2.26 5.82 -14.74
C GLY A 590 1.41 5.59 -13.49
N PHE A 591 1.61 4.48 -12.78
CA PHE A 591 0.90 4.10 -11.56
C PHE A 591 1.90 3.93 -10.39
N VAL A 592 1.39 3.54 -9.22
CA VAL A 592 2.18 3.37 -7.98
C VAL A 592 1.79 2.03 -7.35
N GLU A 593 2.75 1.11 -7.27
CA GLU A 593 2.59 -0.23 -6.66
C GLU A 593 1.44 -1.08 -7.25
N GLY A 594 0.99 -0.75 -8.46
CA GLY A 594 -0.09 -1.45 -9.15
C GLY A 594 -0.22 -1.06 -10.63
N THR A 595 -1.22 -1.61 -11.30
CA THR A 595 -1.40 -1.51 -12.76
C THR A 595 -2.55 -0.58 -13.18
N ALA A 596 -2.61 -0.27 -14.48
CA ALA A 596 -3.71 0.47 -15.08
C ALA A 596 -5.09 -0.16 -14.82
N ALA A 597 -5.20 -1.49 -14.81
CA ALA A 597 -6.45 -2.20 -14.52
C ALA A 597 -6.93 -1.96 -13.08
N GLN A 598 -6.01 -1.96 -12.12
CA GLN A 598 -6.29 -1.75 -10.70
C GLN A 598 -6.68 -0.29 -10.44
N TYR A 599 -5.86 0.67 -10.89
CA TYR A 599 -6.11 2.10 -10.70
C TYR A 599 -7.31 2.66 -11.46
N THR A 600 -7.73 2.03 -12.57
CA THR A 600 -8.90 2.50 -13.34
C THR A 600 -10.18 2.59 -12.50
N TRP A 601 -10.28 1.83 -11.41
CA TRP A 601 -11.41 1.85 -10.49
C TRP A 601 -11.38 2.98 -9.44
N MET A 602 -10.28 3.73 -9.30
CA MET A 602 -10.08 4.71 -8.24
C MET A 602 -10.80 6.06 -8.47
N VAL A 603 -11.84 6.09 -9.32
CA VAL A 603 -12.75 7.23 -9.50
C VAL A 603 -13.88 7.15 -8.45
N GLN A 604 -13.48 7.10 -7.17
CA GLN A 604 -14.35 6.74 -6.04
C GLN A 604 -15.60 7.62 -5.91
N HIS A 605 -15.48 8.93 -6.11
CA HIS A 605 -16.57 9.90 -6.10
C HIS A 605 -17.50 9.80 -7.32
N ASN A 606 -17.03 9.24 -8.45
CA ASN A 606 -17.80 9.20 -9.68
C ASN A 606 -17.78 7.86 -10.47
N PRO A 607 -18.21 6.72 -9.87
CA PRO A 607 -18.32 5.46 -10.60
C PRO A 607 -19.34 5.51 -11.75
N ALA A 608 -20.41 6.31 -11.64
CA ALA A 608 -21.38 6.45 -12.74
C ALA A 608 -20.79 7.13 -13.99
N GLY A 609 -19.89 8.11 -13.82
CA GLY A 609 -19.13 8.72 -14.91
C GLY A 609 -18.10 7.77 -15.50
N LEU A 610 -17.34 7.06 -14.64
CA LEU A 610 -16.40 6.01 -15.05
C LEU A 610 -17.10 4.91 -15.87
N PHE A 611 -18.23 4.40 -15.39
CA PHE A 611 -18.98 3.35 -16.08
C PHE A 611 -19.60 3.85 -17.38
N ALA A 612 -19.99 5.13 -17.47
CA ALA A 612 -20.40 5.72 -18.75
C ALA A 612 -19.23 5.72 -19.75
N ALA A 613 -18.03 6.10 -19.33
CA ALA A 613 -16.83 6.10 -20.16
C ALA A 613 -16.36 4.67 -20.56
N MET A 614 -16.64 3.65 -19.73
CA MET A 614 -16.44 2.23 -20.06
C MET A 614 -17.47 1.66 -21.07
N GLY A 615 -18.52 2.41 -21.44
CA GLY A 615 -19.58 1.95 -22.34
C GLY A 615 -20.83 1.41 -21.64
N GLY A 616 -20.95 1.56 -20.31
CA GLY A 616 -22.15 1.27 -19.54
C GLY A 616 -21.93 0.31 -18.36
N ARG A 617 -22.98 0.12 -17.55
CA ARG A 617 -22.94 -0.76 -16.37
C ARG A 617 -22.64 -2.21 -16.72
N ASP A 618 -23.16 -2.71 -17.83
CA ASP A 618 -22.97 -4.12 -18.22
C ASP A 618 -21.50 -4.40 -18.62
N ALA A 619 -20.82 -3.42 -19.24
CA ALA A 619 -19.40 -3.49 -19.54
C ALA A 619 -18.54 -3.42 -18.26
N ALA A 620 -18.86 -2.49 -17.35
CA ALA A 620 -18.21 -2.40 -16.05
C ALA A 620 -18.42 -3.67 -15.21
N LEU A 621 -19.63 -4.25 -15.23
CA LEU A 621 -19.97 -5.50 -14.54
C LEU A 621 -19.17 -6.69 -15.07
N GLY A 622 -19.05 -6.83 -16.39
CA GLY A 622 -18.23 -7.87 -17.00
C GLY A 622 -16.75 -7.72 -16.68
N ARG A 623 -16.23 -6.49 -16.65
CA ARG A 623 -14.84 -6.24 -16.27
C ARG A 623 -14.58 -6.46 -14.78
N LEU A 624 -15.51 -6.11 -13.89
CA LEU A 624 -15.41 -6.46 -12.46
C LEU A 624 -15.37 -7.98 -12.26
N ASP A 625 -16.14 -8.75 -13.04
CA ASP A 625 -16.08 -10.21 -13.00
C ASP A 625 -14.68 -10.72 -13.38
N SER A 626 -14.10 -10.25 -14.49
CA SER A 626 -12.74 -10.62 -14.93
C SER A 626 -11.62 -10.12 -14.03
N PHE A 627 -11.82 -9.01 -13.31
CA PHE A 627 -10.85 -8.44 -12.37
C PHE A 627 -10.71 -9.27 -11.09
N PHE A 628 -11.80 -9.90 -10.64
CA PHE A 628 -11.84 -10.71 -9.41
C PHE A 628 -11.73 -12.21 -9.63
N HIS A 629 -11.67 -12.70 -10.88
CA HIS A 629 -11.62 -14.14 -11.17
C HIS A 629 -10.56 -14.53 -12.19
N GLU A 630 -10.05 -15.74 -12.01
CA GLU A 630 -9.25 -16.47 -12.99
C GLU A 630 -10.11 -17.10 -14.09
N ASP A 631 -9.47 -17.50 -15.19
CA ASP A 631 -10.12 -18.14 -16.34
C ASP A 631 -10.84 -19.47 -16.01
N ASP A 632 -10.48 -20.12 -14.90
CA ASP A 632 -11.16 -21.33 -14.39
C ASP A 632 -12.34 -21.03 -13.43
N GLY A 633 -12.53 -19.76 -13.06
CA GLY A 633 -13.53 -19.30 -12.09
C GLY A 633 -13.05 -19.28 -10.63
N GLY A 634 -11.77 -19.50 -10.35
CA GLY A 634 -11.14 -19.21 -9.06
C GLY A 634 -11.12 -17.70 -8.75
N TRP A 635 -10.88 -17.34 -7.48
CA TRP A 635 -10.77 -15.93 -7.07
C TRP A 635 -9.35 -15.39 -7.28
N ALA A 636 -9.23 -14.29 -8.02
CA ALA A 636 -8.00 -13.55 -8.25
C ALA A 636 -7.95 -12.36 -7.27
N PHE A 637 -7.44 -12.60 -6.05
CA PHE A 637 -7.45 -11.62 -4.96
C PHE A 637 -6.09 -11.04 -4.58
N THR A 638 -5.01 -11.79 -4.75
CA THR A 638 -3.62 -11.37 -4.47
C THR A 638 -2.67 -12.21 -5.33
N GLY A 639 -1.44 -11.74 -5.56
CA GLY A 639 -0.37 -12.45 -6.25
C GLY A 639 -0.67 -12.88 -7.69
N SER A 640 -1.66 -12.26 -8.33
CA SER A 640 -2.18 -12.64 -9.66
C SER A 640 -1.71 -11.68 -10.75
N GLY A 641 -1.50 -10.41 -10.38
CA GLY A 641 -0.84 -9.38 -11.19
C GLY A 641 -1.65 -8.93 -12.42
N GLY A 642 -0.97 -8.25 -13.34
CA GLY A 642 -1.53 -7.89 -14.65
C GLY A 642 -2.84 -7.12 -14.57
N ASP A 643 -3.94 -7.75 -15.01
CA ASP A 643 -5.28 -7.16 -15.04
C ASP A 643 -6.20 -7.57 -13.88
N LYS A 644 -5.64 -8.24 -12.84
CA LYS A 644 -6.36 -8.78 -11.67
C LYS A 644 -6.32 -7.88 -10.43
N SER A 645 -7.13 -8.23 -9.44
CA SER A 645 -7.20 -7.54 -8.15
C SER A 645 -6.11 -7.99 -7.17
N GLU A 646 -5.56 -7.02 -6.45
CA GLU A 646 -4.54 -7.19 -5.42
C GLU A 646 -5.07 -6.51 -4.14
N LEU A 647 -5.90 -7.23 -3.37
CA LEU A 647 -6.62 -6.78 -2.17
C LEU A 647 -5.75 -6.77 -0.90
N ASP A 648 -4.49 -7.16 -1.03
CA ASP A 648 -3.37 -6.84 -0.16
C ASP A 648 -2.83 -5.41 -0.37
N ASN A 649 -3.32 -4.67 -1.38
CA ASN A 649 -2.89 -3.29 -1.68
C ASN A 649 -4.06 -2.28 -1.81
N GLU A 650 -3.86 -1.11 -1.22
CA GLU A 650 -4.69 0.11 -1.17
C GLU A 650 -5.60 0.38 -2.39
N PRO A 651 -5.12 0.38 -3.66
CA PRO A 651 -5.92 0.74 -4.82
C PRO A 651 -7.07 -0.24 -5.10
N SER A 652 -6.95 -1.51 -4.72
CA SER A 652 -7.97 -2.53 -4.97
C SER A 652 -9.07 -2.56 -3.89
N THR A 653 -8.78 -2.04 -2.69
CA THR A 653 -9.63 -2.20 -1.48
C THR A 653 -11.09 -1.74 -1.68
N ASN A 654 -11.32 -0.67 -2.44
CA ASN A 654 -12.66 -0.14 -2.71
C ASN A 654 -13.39 -0.83 -3.88
N VAL A 655 -12.72 -1.67 -4.66
CA VAL A 655 -13.26 -2.21 -5.92
C VAL A 655 -14.41 -3.21 -5.73
N PRO A 656 -14.45 -4.11 -4.72
CA PRO A 656 -15.57 -5.03 -4.51
C PRO A 656 -16.94 -4.34 -4.35
N TYR A 657 -16.94 -3.12 -3.83
CA TYR A 657 -18.15 -2.31 -3.62
C TYR A 657 -18.67 -1.64 -4.90
N LEU A 658 -17.93 -1.69 -6.01
CA LEU A 658 -18.38 -1.13 -7.29
C LEU A 658 -19.48 -1.95 -7.98
N TYR A 659 -19.65 -3.23 -7.61
CA TYR A 659 -20.78 -4.05 -8.05
C TYR A 659 -22.15 -3.43 -7.70
N ASP A 660 -22.26 -2.67 -6.61
CA ASP A 660 -23.48 -1.95 -6.21
C ASP A 660 -23.87 -0.87 -7.23
N TYR A 661 -22.88 -0.12 -7.73
CA TYR A 661 -23.06 0.92 -8.73
C TYR A 661 -23.43 0.32 -10.11
N ALA A 662 -22.99 -0.92 -10.36
CA ALA A 662 -23.35 -1.69 -11.54
C ALA A 662 -24.77 -2.30 -11.43
N GLY A 663 -25.37 -2.31 -10.23
CA GLY A 663 -26.69 -2.89 -9.97
C GLY A 663 -26.65 -4.39 -9.65
N ALA A 664 -25.51 -4.93 -9.26
CA ALA A 664 -25.30 -6.33 -8.89
C ALA A 664 -24.83 -6.51 -7.43
N PRO A 665 -25.50 -5.95 -6.41
CA PRO A 665 -25.01 -5.93 -5.02
C PRO A 665 -24.86 -7.32 -4.38
N TYR A 666 -25.52 -8.35 -4.93
CA TYR A 666 -25.27 -9.74 -4.54
C TYR A 666 -23.81 -10.18 -4.81
N LYS A 667 -23.13 -9.58 -5.80
CA LYS A 667 -21.69 -9.81 -6.05
C LYS A 667 -20.80 -9.05 -5.08
N ALA A 668 -21.12 -7.81 -4.70
CA ALA A 668 -20.40 -7.13 -3.62
C ALA A 668 -20.43 -7.94 -2.32
N GLN A 669 -21.61 -8.48 -1.98
CA GLN A 669 -21.82 -9.38 -0.85
C GLN A 669 -20.97 -10.66 -0.92
N GLU A 670 -20.86 -11.24 -2.12
CA GLU A 670 -20.11 -12.47 -2.39
C GLU A 670 -18.58 -12.23 -2.38
N THR A 671 -18.08 -11.28 -3.17
CA THR A 671 -16.67 -10.92 -3.27
C THR A 671 -16.10 -10.46 -1.92
N VAL A 672 -16.78 -9.57 -1.19
CA VAL A 672 -16.29 -9.11 0.13
C VAL A 672 -16.27 -10.27 1.13
N ARG A 673 -17.28 -11.14 1.15
CA ARG A 673 -17.26 -12.31 2.04
C ARG A 673 -16.21 -13.33 1.64
N ALA A 674 -15.96 -13.52 0.35
CA ALA A 674 -14.94 -14.43 -0.17
C ALA A 674 -13.52 -13.94 0.17
N ALA A 675 -13.24 -12.64 0.02
CA ALA A 675 -11.97 -12.02 0.41
C ALA A 675 -11.75 -12.14 1.92
N MET A 676 -12.72 -11.74 2.75
CA MET A 676 -12.68 -11.89 4.21
C MET A 676 -12.49 -13.33 4.71
N ARG A 677 -12.70 -14.35 3.87
CA ARG A 677 -12.57 -15.79 4.21
C ARG A 677 -11.32 -16.46 3.66
N GLN A 678 -10.62 -15.82 2.73
CA GLN A 678 -9.41 -16.36 2.08
C GLN A 678 -8.16 -15.59 2.48
N LEU A 679 -8.29 -14.28 2.72
CA LEU A 679 -7.19 -13.36 3.02
C LEU A 679 -6.93 -13.15 4.51
N TRP A 680 -7.88 -13.50 5.37
CA TRP A 680 -7.84 -13.19 6.81
C TRP A 680 -7.98 -14.45 7.66
N SER A 681 -7.13 -14.59 8.69
CA SER A 681 -7.13 -15.75 9.59
C SER A 681 -6.62 -15.41 10.98
N THR A 682 -6.61 -16.39 11.89
CA THR A 682 -6.04 -16.28 13.24
C THR A 682 -4.57 -16.69 13.34
N GLU A 683 -3.92 -17.00 12.21
CA GLU A 683 -2.50 -17.33 12.17
C GLU A 683 -1.62 -16.06 12.24
N PRO A 684 -0.32 -16.15 12.56
CA PRO A 684 0.58 -14.99 12.56
C PRO A 684 0.67 -14.24 11.22
N GLY A 685 0.33 -14.89 10.11
CA GLY A 685 0.20 -14.28 8.78
C GLY A 685 -1.25 -13.95 8.37
N GLY A 686 -2.16 -13.75 9.34
CA GLY A 686 -3.60 -13.59 9.10
C GLY A 686 -4.08 -12.23 8.59
N ILE A 687 -3.17 -11.40 8.04
CA ILE A 687 -3.45 -10.16 7.30
C ILE A 687 -2.87 -10.36 5.87
N PRO A 688 -3.58 -9.98 4.80
CA PRO A 688 -3.18 -10.30 3.42
C PRO A 688 -1.82 -9.77 2.98
N GLY A 689 -1.49 -8.55 3.41
CA GLY A 689 -0.21 -7.87 3.23
C GLY A 689 0.01 -6.93 4.40
N ASN A 690 0.69 -5.80 4.18
CA ASN A 690 0.84 -4.71 5.14
C ASN A 690 -0.49 -4.34 5.84
N ASP A 691 -0.44 -3.91 7.10
CA ASP A 691 -1.61 -3.32 7.77
C ASP A 691 -1.70 -1.78 7.58
N ASP A 692 -0.61 -1.13 7.16
CA ASP A 692 -0.43 0.31 6.91
C ASP A 692 -1.20 1.22 7.87
N LEU A 693 -0.72 1.21 9.13
CA LEU A 693 -1.26 1.96 10.27
C LEU A 693 -2.74 1.64 10.60
N GLY A 694 -3.24 0.50 10.15
CA GLY A 694 -4.60 0.04 10.33
C GLY A 694 -5.52 0.30 9.14
N ALA A 695 -4.98 0.62 7.95
CA ALA A 695 -5.74 0.75 6.72
C ALA A 695 -6.46 -0.58 6.38
N MET A 696 -5.73 -1.68 6.21
CA MET A 696 -6.30 -2.99 5.91
C MET A 696 -7.21 -3.50 7.03
N SER A 697 -6.78 -3.38 8.29
CA SER A 697 -7.63 -3.72 9.44
C SER A 697 -8.95 -2.92 9.47
N SER A 698 -8.94 -1.64 9.11
CA SER A 698 -10.17 -0.83 9.05
C SER A 698 -11.12 -1.28 7.93
N TRP A 699 -10.58 -1.73 6.78
CA TRP A 699 -11.36 -2.37 5.72
C TRP A 699 -12.04 -3.64 6.22
N TYR A 700 -11.34 -4.50 6.97
CA TYR A 700 -11.94 -5.73 7.54
C TYR A 700 -13.05 -5.39 8.53
N VAL A 701 -12.84 -4.42 9.43
CA VAL A 701 -13.85 -3.99 10.41
C VAL A 701 -15.11 -3.49 9.70
N PHE A 702 -15.01 -2.58 8.73
CA PHE A 702 -16.16 -2.11 7.96
C PHE A 702 -16.86 -3.23 7.17
N SER A 703 -16.09 -4.12 6.55
CA SER A 703 -16.59 -5.28 5.81
C SER A 703 -17.33 -6.29 6.73
N ALA A 704 -16.86 -6.49 7.96
CA ALA A 704 -17.51 -7.31 8.98
C ALA A 704 -18.79 -6.67 9.55
N LEU A 705 -18.82 -5.34 9.66
CA LEU A 705 -20.02 -4.56 9.96
C LEU A 705 -21.03 -4.56 8.80
N GLY A 706 -20.58 -4.92 7.59
CA GLY A 706 -21.40 -5.04 6.39
C GLY A 706 -21.60 -3.74 5.62
N MET A 707 -20.78 -2.72 5.86
CA MET A 707 -20.95 -1.38 5.29
C MET A 707 -19.60 -0.67 5.14
N TYR A 708 -19.36 0.05 4.02
CA TYR A 708 -18.05 0.61 3.68
C TYR A 708 -18.12 2.07 3.17
N PRO A 709 -17.18 2.97 3.56
CA PRO A 709 -17.15 4.37 3.13
C PRO A 709 -16.55 4.56 1.73
N GLN A 710 -17.24 4.06 0.70
CA GLN A 710 -16.76 4.02 -0.69
C GLN A 710 -16.30 5.37 -1.27
N VAL A 711 -16.83 6.48 -0.76
CA VAL A 711 -16.40 7.83 -1.11
C VAL A 711 -15.79 8.45 0.15
N PRO A 712 -14.46 8.42 0.36
CA PRO A 712 -13.91 8.60 1.70
C PRO A 712 -14.11 10.00 2.31
N SER A 713 -14.30 11.03 1.47
CA SER A 713 -14.66 12.40 1.88
C SER A 713 -16.17 12.63 2.11
N ARG A 714 -16.94 11.55 2.20
CA ARG A 714 -18.40 11.52 2.39
C ARG A 714 -18.76 10.50 3.47
N ALA A 715 -20.03 10.50 3.89
CA ALA A 715 -20.55 9.59 4.92
C ALA A 715 -21.71 8.70 4.41
N GLU A 716 -21.97 8.70 3.11
CA GLU A 716 -22.74 7.63 2.47
C GLU A 716 -21.96 6.30 2.56
N LEU A 717 -22.61 5.23 3.02
CA LEU A 717 -22.00 3.91 3.20
C LEU A 717 -22.62 2.89 2.23
N VAL A 718 -21.80 2.15 1.49
CA VAL A 718 -22.22 1.07 0.56
C VAL A 718 -22.29 -0.26 1.31
N LEU A 719 -23.20 -1.18 0.93
CA LEU A 719 -23.53 -2.37 1.74
C LEU A 719 -23.11 -3.70 1.08
N ALA A 720 -22.13 -4.36 1.69
CA ALA A 720 -21.92 -5.80 1.54
C ALA A 720 -22.94 -6.55 2.42
N SER A 721 -22.49 -7.29 3.45
CA SER A 721 -23.38 -7.82 4.49
C SER A 721 -22.68 -7.99 5.83
N PRO A 722 -23.40 -7.83 6.96
CA PRO A 722 -22.82 -8.03 8.29
C PRO A 722 -22.46 -9.50 8.52
N LEU A 723 -21.25 -9.74 9.04
CA LEU A 723 -20.78 -11.08 9.43
C LEU A 723 -21.51 -11.59 10.68
N PHE A 724 -21.72 -10.71 11.66
CA PHE A 724 -22.27 -11.07 12.96
C PHE A 724 -23.80 -10.91 13.02
N PRO A 725 -24.55 -11.89 13.58
CA PRO A 725 -26.01 -11.78 13.77
C PRO A 725 -26.46 -10.58 14.60
N ARG A 726 -25.57 -10.01 15.41
CA ARG A 726 -25.80 -8.80 16.19
C ARG A 726 -24.55 -7.95 16.28
N VAL A 727 -24.69 -6.64 16.13
CA VAL A 727 -23.68 -5.64 16.51
C VAL A 727 -24.36 -4.46 17.23
N GLU A 728 -23.75 -3.91 18.27
CA GLU A 728 -24.08 -2.59 18.79
C GLU A 728 -22.80 -1.73 18.78
N ILE A 729 -22.83 -0.59 18.09
CA ILE A 729 -21.80 0.45 18.11
C ILE A 729 -22.29 1.56 19.02
N SER A 730 -21.62 1.76 20.17
CA SER A 730 -21.95 2.79 21.14
C SER A 730 -21.03 4.01 21.01
N ARG A 731 -21.62 5.21 21.01
CA ARG A 731 -20.94 6.46 20.65
C ARG A 731 -20.97 7.50 21.79
N PRO A 732 -19.97 8.40 21.91
CA PRO A 732 -19.87 9.35 23.02
C PRO A 732 -21.10 10.27 23.20
N ASP A 733 -21.61 10.85 22.11
CA ASP A 733 -22.80 11.72 22.10
C ASP A 733 -24.13 10.94 22.01
N GLY A 734 -24.09 9.61 22.11
CA GLY A 734 -25.15 8.74 21.63
C GLY A 734 -25.20 8.71 20.09
N ASN A 735 -26.40 8.55 19.52
CA ASN A 735 -26.59 8.19 18.11
C ASN A 735 -25.96 6.82 17.77
N ASP A 736 -26.05 5.87 18.71
CA ASP A 736 -25.63 4.47 18.57
C ASP A 736 -26.17 3.81 17.29
N ILE A 737 -25.38 2.90 16.72
CA ILE A 737 -25.74 2.09 15.56
C ILE A 737 -25.97 0.64 16.01
N SER A 738 -27.16 0.10 15.72
CA SER A 738 -27.56 -1.25 16.09
C SER A 738 -27.80 -2.09 14.84
N VAL A 739 -27.10 -3.22 14.71
CA VAL A 739 -27.25 -4.17 13.60
C VAL A 739 -27.85 -5.46 14.12
N ARG A 740 -28.89 -5.95 13.43
CA ARG A 740 -29.55 -7.23 13.71
C ARG A 740 -29.69 -7.99 12.41
N ALA A 741 -28.91 -9.05 12.24
CA ALA A 741 -28.84 -9.79 10.99
C ALA A 741 -29.34 -11.23 11.18
N ALA A 742 -30.63 -11.43 10.92
CA ALA A 742 -31.25 -12.74 11.00
C ALA A 742 -30.67 -13.65 9.89
N GLY A 743 -29.99 -14.73 10.30
CA GLY A 743 -29.34 -15.67 9.39
C GLY A 743 -27.91 -15.30 8.97
N ALA A 744 -27.23 -14.37 9.66
CA ALA A 744 -25.83 -14.07 9.36
C ALA A 744 -24.88 -15.21 9.76
N ALA A 745 -24.01 -15.57 8.81
CA ALA A 745 -22.94 -16.55 8.93
C ALA A 745 -21.95 -16.34 7.76
N ALA A 746 -20.73 -16.88 7.86
CA ALA A 746 -19.73 -16.80 6.81
C ALA A 746 -20.14 -17.44 5.46
N ASP A 747 -21.13 -18.33 5.45
CA ASP A 747 -21.72 -18.99 4.27
C ASP A 747 -23.09 -18.41 3.86
N ALA A 748 -23.56 -17.35 4.53
CA ALA A 748 -24.83 -16.67 4.24
C ALA A 748 -24.64 -15.17 3.90
N PRO A 749 -23.86 -14.82 2.86
CA PRO A 749 -23.52 -13.42 2.56
C PRO A 749 -24.70 -12.59 2.02
N TYR A 750 -25.76 -13.19 1.50
CA TYR A 750 -26.69 -12.47 0.62
C TYR A 750 -27.84 -11.80 1.37
N ILE A 751 -28.05 -10.50 1.16
CA ILE A 751 -29.19 -9.77 1.73
C ILE A 751 -30.48 -10.14 0.99
N ARG A 752 -31.51 -10.54 1.75
CA ARG A 752 -32.89 -10.72 1.24
C ARG A 752 -33.81 -9.56 1.56
N SER A 753 -33.54 -8.84 2.65
CA SER A 753 -34.28 -7.64 3.04
C SER A 753 -33.49 -6.83 4.06
N LEU A 754 -33.59 -5.51 3.97
CA LEU A 754 -33.13 -4.57 5.00
C LEU A 754 -34.30 -3.71 5.48
N LYS A 755 -34.33 -3.38 6.77
CA LYS A 755 -35.08 -2.25 7.32
C LYS A 755 -34.14 -1.27 8.01
N VAL A 756 -34.20 -0.01 7.61
CA VAL A 756 -33.50 1.11 8.27
C VAL A 756 -34.50 1.81 9.18
N ASN A 757 -34.23 1.85 10.48
CA ASN A 757 -35.11 2.40 11.51
C ASN A 757 -36.56 1.89 11.40
N GLY A 758 -36.69 0.58 11.13
CA GLY A 758 -37.98 -0.14 11.00
C GLY A 758 -38.70 0.03 9.66
N ARG A 759 -38.20 0.87 8.74
CA ARG A 759 -38.75 1.05 7.38
C ARG A 759 -37.98 0.20 6.38
N SER A 760 -38.65 -0.56 5.52
CA SER A 760 -37.99 -1.34 4.47
C SER A 760 -37.12 -0.47 3.56
N SER A 761 -35.96 -0.99 3.16
CA SER A 761 -35.02 -0.36 2.24
C SER A 761 -34.54 -1.38 1.20
N ASP A 762 -34.77 -1.03 -0.06
CA ASP A 762 -34.28 -1.77 -1.24
C ASP A 762 -33.10 -1.02 -1.88
N ARG A 763 -32.34 -0.28 -1.07
CA ARG A 763 -31.05 0.34 -1.40
C ARG A 763 -29.93 -0.49 -0.80
N SER A 764 -28.88 -0.72 -1.57
CA SER A 764 -27.62 -1.29 -1.10
C SER A 764 -26.68 -0.22 -0.48
N TRP A 765 -27.23 0.89 0.01
CA TRP A 765 -26.46 1.95 0.65
C TRP A 765 -27.26 2.72 1.69
N LEU A 766 -26.55 3.31 2.65
CA LEU A 766 -27.07 4.15 3.73
C LEU A 766 -26.69 5.62 3.46
N PRO A 767 -27.63 6.56 3.65
CA PRO A 767 -27.34 7.99 3.46
C PRO A 767 -26.45 8.54 4.57
N ALA A 768 -25.71 9.63 4.29
CA ALA A 768 -24.85 10.31 5.28
C ALA A 768 -25.56 10.72 6.60
N SER A 769 -26.88 10.88 6.58
CA SER A 769 -27.65 11.09 7.82
C SER A 769 -27.62 9.89 8.77
N PHE A 770 -27.38 8.65 8.30
CA PHE A 770 -27.29 7.47 9.15
C PHE A 770 -26.00 7.47 10.00
N VAL A 771 -24.86 7.86 9.42
CA VAL A 771 -23.61 8.07 10.17
C VAL A 771 -23.80 9.16 11.22
N ARG A 772 -24.43 10.28 10.85
CA ARG A 772 -24.71 11.39 11.78
C ARG A 772 -25.67 10.99 12.92
N ASP A 773 -26.87 10.53 12.57
CA ASP A 773 -28.02 10.35 13.47
C ASP A 773 -28.10 8.94 14.11
N GLY A 774 -27.32 7.98 13.62
CA GLY A 774 -27.36 6.59 14.06
C GLY A 774 -28.64 5.85 13.66
N GLY A 775 -28.94 4.78 14.42
CA GLY A 775 -30.18 4.03 14.29
C GLY A 775 -29.99 2.52 14.15
N ARG A 776 -31.05 1.82 13.73
CA ARG A 776 -31.07 0.36 13.63
C ARG A 776 -31.20 -0.15 12.20
N LEU A 777 -30.40 -1.16 11.87
CA LEU A 777 -30.46 -1.95 10.65
C LEU A 777 -30.96 -3.36 11.00
N ASP A 778 -32.18 -3.71 10.58
CA ASP A 778 -32.72 -5.07 10.68
C ASP A 778 -32.56 -5.77 9.31
N TYR A 779 -31.58 -6.66 9.18
CA TYR A 779 -31.33 -7.48 7.99
C TYR A 779 -31.95 -8.89 8.10
N THR A 780 -32.29 -9.46 6.95
CA THR A 780 -32.46 -10.92 6.77
C THR A 780 -31.46 -11.38 5.70
N LEU A 781 -30.58 -12.32 6.05
CA LEU A 781 -29.54 -12.86 5.15
C LEU A 781 -29.89 -14.28 4.65
N SER A 782 -29.08 -14.80 3.72
CA SER A 782 -29.34 -16.00 2.94
C SER A 782 -28.04 -16.58 2.36
N SER A 783 -27.97 -17.91 2.22
CA SER A 783 -26.92 -18.62 1.49
C SER A 783 -27.16 -18.73 -0.02
N THR A 784 -28.30 -18.21 -0.51
CA THR A 784 -28.60 -18.08 -1.95
C THR A 784 -28.85 -16.60 -2.32
N PRO A 785 -28.32 -16.12 -3.47
CA PRO A 785 -28.40 -14.71 -3.85
C PRO A 785 -29.82 -14.26 -4.20
N ASP A 786 -30.13 -13.01 -3.85
CA ASP A 786 -31.26 -12.28 -4.42
C ASP A 786 -30.76 -11.27 -5.46
N ARG A 787 -30.94 -11.60 -6.75
CA ARG A 787 -30.53 -10.72 -7.85
C ARG A 787 -31.44 -9.51 -8.07
N SER A 788 -32.49 -9.34 -7.25
CA SER A 788 -33.45 -8.23 -7.33
C SER A 788 -33.34 -7.21 -6.20
N TRP A 789 -32.79 -7.60 -5.05
CA TRP A 789 -32.56 -6.68 -3.94
C TRP A 789 -31.44 -5.68 -4.27
N GLY A 790 -31.61 -4.41 -3.87
CA GLY A 790 -30.63 -3.31 -4.06
C GLY A 790 -30.45 -2.80 -5.50
N ALA A 791 -30.61 -3.67 -6.51
CA ALA A 791 -30.25 -3.44 -7.92
C ALA A 791 -30.88 -2.21 -8.60
N SER A 792 -31.98 -1.65 -8.07
CA SER A 792 -32.71 -0.54 -8.71
C SER A 792 -32.28 0.87 -8.26
N GLN A 793 -31.56 0.99 -7.13
CA GLN A 793 -31.13 2.27 -6.57
C GLN A 793 -29.64 2.21 -6.18
N PRO A 794 -28.73 2.38 -7.16
CA PRO A 794 -27.29 2.39 -6.89
C PRO A 794 -26.90 3.54 -5.93
N PRO A 795 -25.71 3.50 -5.34
CA PRO A 795 -25.22 4.58 -4.50
C PRO A 795 -24.96 5.88 -5.30
N PRO A 796 -24.90 7.05 -4.64
CA PRO A 796 -24.69 8.33 -5.33
C PRO A 796 -23.34 8.41 -6.06
N SER A 797 -23.31 9.16 -7.16
CA SER A 797 -22.07 9.53 -7.88
C SER A 797 -22.10 11.02 -8.20
N PHE A 798 -20.96 11.69 -8.05
CA PHE A 798 -20.85 13.14 -8.09
C PHE A 798 -20.33 13.58 -9.48
N ARG A 799 -21.28 13.78 -10.42
CA ARG A 799 -21.06 14.07 -11.85
C ARG A 799 -20.96 15.56 -12.21
N GLU A 800 -20.81 16.45 -11.23
CA GLU A 800 -20.75 17.89 -11.46
C GLU A 800 -19.42 18.26 -12.13
N GLY A 801 -19.45 19.01 -13.24
CA GLY A 801 -18.28 19.41 -14.01
C GLY A 801 -17.72 18.40 -15.02
N GLU A 802 -18.42 17.29 -15.30
CA GLU A 802 -17.94 16.30 -16.28
C GLU A 802 -17.81 16.84 -17.71
N GLN A 803 -16.79 16.35 -18.42
CA GLN A 803 -16.65 16.49 -19.87
C GLN A 803 -17.81 15.79 -20.62
N PRO A 804 -18.34 16.36 -21.73
CA PRO A 804 -19.58 15.87 -22.37
C PRO A 804 -19.65 14.41 -22.88
N TYR A 805 -18.64 13.76 -23.49
CA TYR A 805 -17.38 14.30 -23.97
C TYR A 805 -16.18 13.39 -23.62
N GLN A 806 -15.92 12.31 -24.37
CA GLN A 806 -14.61 11.63 -24.42
C GLN A 806 -14.14 11.33 -25.84
N ILE A 807 -12.82 11.32 -26.06
CA ILE A 807 -12.16 11.02 -27.33
C ILE A 807 -10.94 10.13 -27.06
N GLY A 808 -10.76 9.08 -27.85
CA GLY A 808 -9.63 8.16 -27.72
C GLY A 808 -9.05 7.74 -29.06
N VAL A 809 -7.78 7.34 -29.05
CA VAL A 809 -7.11 6.67 -30.17
C VAL A 809 -6.35 5.48 -29.62
N GLY A 810 -6.53 4.32 -30.22
CA GLY A 810 -5.74 3.14 -29.89
C GLY A 810 -6.20 1.83 -30.57
N PRO A 811 -5.48 0.72 -30.34
CA PRO A 811 -4.32 0.59 -29.45
C PRO A 811 -3.14 1.46 -29.89
N THR A 812 -2.33 1.95 -28.94
CA THR A 812 -1.24 2.91 -29.21
C THR A 812 0.06 2.25 -29.68
N ALA A 813 0.12 0.91 -29.68
CA ALA A 813 1.13 0.12 -30.37
C ALA A 813 0.49 -1.14 -30.98
N ALA A 814 1.13 -1.72 -32.01
CA ALA A 814 0.70 -3.00 -32.59
C ALA A 814 1.81 -3.69 -33.41
N THR A 815 1.85 -5.03 -33.35
CA THR A 815 2.74 -5.87 -34.17
C THR A 815 1.98 -6.49 -35.34
N LEU A 816 2.58 -6.51 -36.53
CA LEU A 816 2.01 -7.11 -37.75
C LEU A 816 3.09 -7.72 -38.65
N ALA A 817 2.73 -8.72 -39.45
CA ALA A 817 3.63 -9.28 -40.46
C ALA A 817 3.82 -8.34 -41.67
N PRO A 818 4.91 -8.46 -42.46
CA PRO A 818 4.94 -8.01 -43.85
C PRO A 818 3.75 -8.61 -44.62
N GLY A 819 3.07 -7.80 -45.44
CA GLY A 819 1.78 -8.14 -46.08
C GLY A 819 0.59 -8.25 -45.11
N GLY A 820 0.82 -8.13 -43.81
CA GLY A 820 -0.20 -8.17 -42.76
C GLY A 820 -0.89 -6.83 -42.56
N SER A 821 -1.95 -6.85 -41.73
CA SER A 821 -2.64 -5.64 -41.31
C SER A 821 -3.10 -5.72 -39.85
N THR A 822 -3.29 -4.55 -39.24
CA THR A 822 -3.84 -4.37 -37.89
C THR A 822 -4.86 -3.22 -37.89
N ASP A 823 -5.72 -3.17 -36.88
CA ASP A 823 -6.81 -2.20 -36.78
C ASP A 823 -6.56 -1.23 -35.61
N VAL A 824 -6.68 0.07 -35.86
CA VAL A 824 -6.66 1.15 -34.85
C VAL A 824 -8.00 1.88 -34.90
N ASP A 825 -8.64 2.09 -33.76
CA ASP A 825 -9.90 2.84 -33.66
C ASP A 825 -9.63 4.29 -33.21
N VAL A 826 -10.19 5.26 -33.93
CA VAL A 826 -10.49 6.60 -33.39
C VAL A 826 -11.90 6.51 -32.79
N ARG A 827 -12.04 6.84 -31.51
CA ARG A 827 -13.31 6.74 -30.77
C ARG A 827 -13.76 8.10 -30.26
N ALA A 828 -15.07 8.31 -30.23
CA ALA A 828 -15.75 9.45 -29.64
C ALA A 828 -16.95 8.93 -28.83
N LEU A 829 -17.16 9.45 -27.62
CA LEU A 829 -18.22 8.95 -26.73
C LEU A 829 -18.93 10.09 -25.99
N SER A 830 -20.26 10.08 -26.06
CA SER A 830 -21.11 10.93 -25.21
C SER A 830 -21.28 10.31 -23.82
N LEU A 831 -20.86 11.05 -22.78
CA LEU A 831 -20.99 10.66 -21.37
C LEU A 831 -22.32 11.11 -20.76
N ASN A 832 -22.94 12.16 -21.32
CA ASN A 832 -24.19 12.75 -20.81
C ASN A 832 -25.43 12.46 -21.68
N GLY A 833 -25.28 11.74 -22.80
CA GLY A 833 -26.39 11.38 -23.71
C GLY A 833 -26.81 12.51 -24.66
N GLY A 834 -26.11 13.65 -24.68
CA GLY A 834 -26.18 14.62 -25.77
C GLY A 834 -25.47 14.11 -27.03
N ALA A 835 -25.53 14.88 -28.11
CA ALA A 835 -24.70 14.60 -29.28
C ALA A 835 -23.22 14.82 -28.94
N GLY A 836 -22.36 13.86 -29.26
CA GLY A 836 -20.91 14.02 -29.17
C GLY A 836 -20.37 15.06 -30.17
N PRO A 837 -19.12 15.52 -30.00
CA PRO A 837 -18.50 16.47 -30.91
C PRO A 837 -18.20 15.82 -32.26
N GLU A 838 -18.07 16.63 -33.31
CA GLU A 838 -17.52 16.13 -34.57
C GLU A 838 -15.99 15.98 -34.44
N VAL A 839 -15.54 14.74 -34.26
CA VAL A 839 -14.12 14.37 -34.17
C VAL A 839 -13.61 14.04 -35.57
N ARG A 840 -12.74 14.89 -36.11
CA ARG A 840 -12.05 14.68 -37.39
C ARG A 840 -10.69 14.04 -37.15
N PHE A 841 -10.27 13.16 -38.04
CA PHE A 841 -8.91 12.60 -38.01
C PHE A 841 -8.26 12.54 -39.38
N THR A 842 -6.93 12.61 -39.39
CA THR A 842 -6.07 12.30 -40.53
C THR A 842 -4.90 11.42 -40.10
N VAL A 843 -4.47 10.52 -40.98
CA VAL A 843 -3.44 9.51 -40.71
C VAL A 843 -2.27 9.71 -41.65
N ARG A 844 -1.09 9.92 -41.08
CA ARG A 844 0.18 9.96 -41.82
C ARG A 844 0.93 8.65 -41.55
N THR A 845 1.16 7.86 -42.59
CA THR A 845 1.98 6.65 -42.53
C THR A 845 3.42 6.91 -43.02
N PRO A 846 4.38 6.07 -42.62
CA PRO A 846 5.72 6.00 -43.20
C PRO A 846 5.73 5.14 -44.48
N ASP A 847 6.83 5.20 -45.25
CA ASP A 847 7.03 4.36 -46.43
C ASP A 847 6.92 2.86 -46.08
N GLY A 848 6.23 2.09 -46.91
CA GLY A 848 5.96 0.66 -46.67
C GLY A 848 4.74 0.35 -45.80
N VAL A 849 4.06 1.36 -45.25
CA VAL A 849 2.80 1.22 -44.50
C VAL A 849 1.70 2.10 -45.11
N THR A 850 0.48 1.57 -45.19
CA THR A 850 -0.71 2.28 -45.69
C THR A 850 -1.84 2.29 -44.65
N ALA A 851 -2.76 3.25 -44.75
CA ALA A 851 -3.90 3.40 -43.86
C ALA A 851 -5.21 3.53 -44.64
N ASP A 852 -6.23 2.71 -44.31
CA ASP A 852 -7.58 2.81 -44.88
C ASP A 852 -8.66 2.91 -43.79
N PRO A 853 -9.42 4.02 -43.69
CA PRO A 853 -9.24 5.26 -44.44
C PRO A 853 -8.11 6.11 -43.83
N ALA A 854 -7.38 6.85 -44.66
CA ALA A 854 -6.36 7.79 -44.21
C ALA A 854 -6.94 9.10 -43.60
N GLU A 855 -8.24 9.34 -43.71
CA GLU A 855 -8.95 10.45 -43.06
C GLU A 855 -10.41 10.09 -42.77
N GLY A 856 -11.04 10.78 -41.83
CA GLY A 856 -12.45 10.52 -41.51
C GLY A 856 -13.03 11.38 -40.40
N ILE A 857 -14.27 11.02 -40.02
CA ILE A 857 -15.09 11.70 -39.02
C ILE A 857 -15.74 10.67 -38.10
N VAL A 858 -15.79 10.98 -36.81
CA VAL A 858 -16.54 10.28 -35.76
C VAL A 858 -17.41 11.32 -35.05
N VAL A 859 -18.61 10.94 -34.60
CA VAL A 859 -19.51 11.83 -33.82
C VAL A 859 -19.95 11.14 -32.53
N ASP A 860 -20.16 9.83 -32.60
CA ASP A 860 -20.32 8.91 -31.47
C ASP A 860 -19.88 7.51 -31.93
N GLY A 861 -19.42 6.67 -31.01
CA GLY A 861 -18.87 5.34 -31.30
C GLY A 861 -17.43 5.36 -31.83
N ALA A 862 -17.13 4.50 -32.81
CA ALA A 862 -15.77 4.26 -33.30
C ALA A 862 -15.66 4.34 -34.83
N ARG A 863 -14.57 4.90 -35.33
CA ARG A 863 -14.11 4.74 -36.71
C ARG A 863 -12.77 4.04 -36.73
N ARG A 864 -12.78 2.84 -37.33
CA ARG A 864 -11.62 2.01 -37.56
C ARG A 864 -10.78 2.52 -38.73
N ILE A 865 -9.47 2.44 -38.54
CA ILE A 865 -8.39 2.63 -39.52
C ILE A 865 -7.67 1.30 -39.61
N ARG A 866 -7.58 0.71 -40.81
CA ARG A 866 -6.75 -0.46 -41.06
C ARG A 866 -5.35 -0.02 -41.49
N LEU A 867 -4.35 -0.38 -40.71
CA LEU A 867 -2.93 -0.17 -41.01
C LEU A 867 -2.37 -1.43 -41.66
N THR A 868 -1.83 -1.33 -42.87
CA THR A 868 -1.36 -2.48 -43.67
C THR A 868 0.10 -2.29 -44.08
N ALA A 869 0.94 -3.27 -43.79
CA ALA A 869 2.33 -3.30 -44.26
C ALA A 869 2.41 -3.91 -45.66
N ALA A 870 3.33 -3.43 -46.50
CA ALA A 870 3.60 -4.04 -47.80
C ALA A 870 4.19 -5.46 -47.65
N ASP A 871 4.02 -6.31 -48.66
CA ASP A 871 4.58 -7.68 -48.68
C ASP A 871 6.11 -7.69 -48.57
N ASP A 872 6.76 -6.63 -49.07
CA ASP A 872 8.21 -6.40 -49.05
C ASP A 872 8.67 -5.39 -47.98
N ALA A 873 7.79 -5.05 -47.03
CA ALA A 873 8.13 -4.17 -45.91
C ALA A 873 9.29 -4.75 -45.08
N ARG A 874 10.33 -3.93 -44.86
CA ARG A 874 11.47 -4.31 -43.99
C ARG A 874 10.95 -4.60 -42.59
N GLN A 875 11.43 -5.69 -41.98
CA GLN A 875 11.13 -5.95 -40.58
C GLN A 875 11.85 -4.92 -39.67
N GLY A 876 11.12 -4.35 -38.71
CA GLY A 876 11.56 -3.24 -37.87
C GLY A 876 10.40 -2.39 -37.34
N PHE A 877 10.73 -1.22 -36.82
CA PHE A 877 9.79 -0.30 -36.18
C PHE A 877 9.34 0.83 -37.12
N TYR A 878 8.05 1.19 -37.03
CA TYR A 878 7.41 2.17 -37.90
C TYR A 878 6.51 3.12 -37.09
N ASP A 879 6.44 4.39 -37.49
CA ASP A 879 5.66 5.44 -36.81
C ASP A 879 4.49 5.93 -37.66
N VAL A 880 3.28 5.54 -37.28
CA VAL A 880 2.05 6.10 -37.85
C VAL A 880 1.57 7.24 -36.95
N GLN A 881 1.22 8.38 -37.53
CA GLN A 881 0.75 9.55 -36.79
C GLN A 881 -0.73 9.83 -37.12
N VAL A 882 -1.60 9.63 -36.13
CA VAL A 882 -3.02 9.99 -36.20
C VAL A 882 -3.19 11.39 -35.61
N THR A 883 -3.46 12.39 -36.44
CA THR A 883 -3.86 13.72 -35.96
C THR A 883 -5.36 13.73 -35.75
N VAL A 884 -5.81 14.15 -34.57
CA VAL A 884 -7.23 14.27 -34.19
C VAL A 884 -7.57 15.73 -33.92
N THR A 885 -8.78 16.15 -34.30
CA THR A 885 -9.29 17.51 -34.12
C THR A 885 -10.76 17.48 -33.71
N SER A 886 -11.14 18.26 -32.69
CA SER A 886 -12.50 18.36 -32.15
C SER A 886 -12.77 19.80 -31.73
N GLY A 887 -13.62 20.51 -32.46
CA GLY A 887 -13.74 21.97 -32.29
C GLY A 887 -12.43 22.67 -32.63
N ASP A 888 -11.95 23.52 -31.72
CA ASP A 888 -10.65 24.21 -31.85
C ASP A 888 -9.46 23.37 -31.31
N ASP A 889 -9.74 22.27 -30.58
CA ASP A 889 -8.71 21.41 -29.97
C ASP A 889 -8.15 20.39 -30.96
N SER A 890 -6.83 20.19 -30.95
CA SER A 890 -6.17 19.18 -31.78
C SER A 890 -4.89 18.63 -31.16
N TYR A 891 -4.69 17.31 -31.26
CA TYR A 891 -3.47 16.63 -30.83
C TYR A 891 -3.04 15.56 -31.85
N ARG A 892 -1.82 15.04 -31.69
CA ARG A 892 -1.26 13.99 -32.56
C ARG A 892 -0.94 12.76 -31.74
N GLN A 893 -1.63 11.65 -31.99
CA GLN A 893 -1.28 10.37 -31.41
C GLN A 893 -0.23 9.66 -32.30
N PRO A 894 0.97 9.37 -31.79
CA PRO A 894 1.83 8.35 -32.38
C PRO A 894 1.23 6.96 -32.13
N VAL A 895 1.28 6.10 -33.14
CA VAL A 895 0.98 4.68 -33.05
C VAL A 895 2.26 3.92 -33.40
N SER A 896 2.81 3.22 -32.42
CA SER A 896 4.06 2.48 -32.55
C SER A 896 3.81 1.12 -33.21
N LEU A 897 4.10 1.02 -34.51
CA LEU A 897 4.04 -0.25 -35.22
C LEU A 897 5.38 -1.01 -35.15
N THR A 898 5.27 -2.33 -35.09
CA THR A 898 6.38 -3.29 -35.27
C THR A 898 6.02 -4.21 -36.44
N VAL A 899 6.75 -4.11 -37.55
CA VAL A 899 6.59 -5.04 -38.68
C VAL A 899 7.55 -6.20 -38.46
N ALA A 900 7.03 -7.40 -38.20
CA ALA A 900 7.82 -8.57 -37.84
C ALA A 900 7.10 -9.88 -38.24
N ALA A 901 7.84 -10.84 -38.80
CA ALA A 901 7.27 -12.12 -39.19
C ALA A 901 6.87 -12.95 -37.94
N PRO A 902 5.73 -13.67 -37.95
CA PRO A 902 5.25 -14.42 -36.79
C PRO A 902 6.29 -15.43 -36.28
N GLY A 903 6.49 -15.45 -34.96
CA GLY A 903 7.49 -16.31 -34.32
C GLY A 903 8.95 -15.85 -34.45
N THR A 904 9.22 -14.69 -35.06
CA THR A 904 10.54 -14.04 -34.88
C THR A 904 10.64 -13.43 -33.49
N LEU A 905 11.87 -13.27 -32.98
CA LEU A 905 12.11 -12.59 -31.71
C LEU A 905 11.59 -11.14 -31.71
N LEU A 906 11.75 -10.41 -32.82
CA LEU A 906 11.22 -9.06 -32.98
C LEU A 906 9.68 -9.00 -32.88
N ALA A 907 8.98 -10.06 -33.29
CA ALA A 907 7.53 -10.17 -33.14
C ALA A 907 7.09 -10.52 -31.70
N ALA A 908 8.05 -10.90 -30.83
CA ALA A 908 7.83 -11.24 -29.44
C ALA A 908 8.25 -10.14 -28.45
N TYR A 909 8.94 -9.07 -28.89
CA TYR A 909 9.27 -7.96 -27.98
C TYR A 909 8.01 -7.21 -27.54
N ASP A 910 7.81 -7.16 -26.23
CA ASP A 910 6.69 -6.51 -25.54
C ASP A 910 7.16 -5.47 -24.51
N ASN A 911 8.39 -5.58 -24.00
CA ASN A 911 8.97 -4.65 -23.02
C ASN A 911 10.03 -3.71 -23.63
N THR A 912 9.99 -2.42 -23.24
CA THR A 912 11.02 -1.42 -23.55
C THR A 912 11.95 -1.26 -22.34
N GLY A 913 13.06 -2.00 -22.33
CA GLY A 913 14.02 -2.02 -21.24
C GLY A 913 15.14 -0.97 -21.32
N VAL A 914 15.30 -0.27 -22.46
CA VAL A 914 16.44 0.61 -22.72
C VAL A 914 16.00 2.03 -23.11
N SER A 915 16.36 3.01 -22.28
CA SER A 915 16.22 4.46 -22.58
C SER A 915 17.52 5.07 -23.10
N ASP A 916 17.44 6.24 -23.72
CA ASP A 916 18.61 7.07 -24.00
C ASP A 916 18.97 7.96 -22.80
N ASP A 917 20.27 8.20 -22.59
CA ASP A 917 20.88 9.18 -21.66
C ASP A 917 20.32 10.62 -21.74
N SER A 918 19.50 10.94 -22.73
CA SER A 918 18.96 12.28 -22.99
C SER A 918 17.46 12.24 -23.16
N GLY A 919 16.74 12.85 -22.23
CA GLY A 919 15.29 12.80 -22.14
C GLY A 919 14.90 12.87 -20.68
N GLU A 920 13.76 12.29 -20.33
CA GLU A 920 13.36 12.06 -18.93
C GLU A 920 13.01 10.58 -18.68
N HIS A 921 13.50 9.69 -19.56
CA HIS A 921 13.50 8.22 -19.43
C HIS A 921 12.12 7.53 -19.26
N ASP A 922 11.01 8.27 -19.31
CA ASP A 922 9.64 7.75 -19.17
C ASP A 922 9.20 6.83 -20.31
N GLU A 923 10.01 6.75 -21.38
CA GLU A 923 9.81 5.86 -22.51
C GLU A 923 10.26 4.41 -22.28
N ALA A 924 10.98 4.11 -21.19
CA ALA A 924 11.49 2.76 -20.90
C ALA A 924 11.42 2.41 -19.40
N ASP A 925 10.90 1.23 -19.10
CA ASP A 925 10.68 0.73 -17.74
C ASP A 925 10.94 -0.78 -17.75
N TYR A 926 12.11 -1.19 -17.24
CA TYR A 926 12.58 -2.57 -17.33
C TYR A 926 12.06 -3.44 -16.19
N ASP A 927 11.98 -2.89 -14.97
CA ASP A 927 11.59 -3.61 -13.75
C ASP A 927 10.20 -3.24 -13.21
N GLY A 928 9.47 -2.34 -13.88
CA GLY A 928 8.14 -1.88 -13.47
C GLY A 928 8.18 -0.78 -12.39
N GLY A 929 9.37 -0.42 -11.90
CA GLY A 929 9.58 0.67 -10.95
C GLY A 929 9.93 2.01 -11.61
N GLY A 930 10.00 2.06 -12.94
CA GLY A 930 10.46 3.22 -13.70
C GLY A 930 11.98 3.26 -13.92
N TRP A 931 12.68 2.13 -13.77
CA TRP A 931 14.12 2.03 -14.04
C TRP A 931 14.41 1.32 -15.35
N SER A 932 15.35 1.82 -16.14
CA SER A 932 15.75 1.20 -17.42
C SER A 932 17.27 1.20 -17.63
N TYR A 933 17.78 0.31 -18.50
CA TYR A 933 19.19 0.36 -18.90
C TYR A 933 19.44 1.64 -19.72
N SER A 934 20.60 2.27 -19.53
CA SER A 934 21.09 3.30 -20.45
C SER A 934 21.64 2.65 -21.74
N ARG A 935 21.14 3.06 -22.90
CA ARG A 935 21.67 2.67 -24.21
C ARG A 935 23.15 3.01 -24.34
N GLN A 936 23.56 4.17 -23.82
CA GLN A 936 24.94 4.66 -23.89
C GLN A 936 25.86 3.87 -22.94
N ALA A 937 25.39 3.49 -21.75
CA ALA A 937 26.13 2.65 -20.82
C ALA A 937 26.33 1.23 -21.38
N LEU A 938 25.30 0.66 -22.02
CA LEU A 938 25.38 -0.62 -22.74
C LEU A 938 26.34 -0.54 -23.94
N ALA A 939 26.21 0.49 -24.78
CA ALA A 939 27.09 0.72 -25.93
C ALA A 939 28.55 0.92 -25.52
N ALA A 940 28.82 1.61 -24.41
CA ALA A 940 30.16 1.80 -23.86
C ALA A 940 30.85 0.50 -23.40
N VAL A 941 30.08 -0.58 -23.19
CA VAL A 941 30.59 -1.92 -22.87
C VAL A 941 30.36 -2.95 -23.98
N GLY A 942 30.05 -2.49 -25.20
CA GLY A 942 30.01 -3.31 -26.42
C GLY A 942 28.62 -3.77 -26.87
N LEU A 943 27.56 -3.46 -26.13
CA LEU A 943 26.18 -3.77 -26.54
C LEU A 943 25.55 -2.57 -27.25
N THR A 944 25.97 -2.35 -28.50
CA THR A 944 25.38 -1.35 -29.41
C THR A 944 24.16 -1.92 -30.13
N PRO A 945 23.11 -1.12 -30.43
CA PRO A 945 21.97 -1.56 -31.24
C PRO A 945 22.40 -2.21 -32.56
N GLY A 946 21.81 -3.36 -32.90
CA GLY A 946 22.14 -4.15 -34.08
C GLY A 946 23.56 -4.76 -34.10
N GLY A 947 24.35 -4.63 -33.03
CA GLY A 947 25.72 -5.12 -32.95
C GLY A 947 25.82 -6.63 -32.76
N GLU A 948 26.84 -7.25 -33.35
CA GLU A 948 27.17 -8.67 -33.11
C GLU A 948 27.96 -8.84 -31.82
N GLY A 949 27.58 -9.82 -30.99
CA GLY A 949 28.28 -10.23 -29.78
C GLY A 949 28.50 -11.75 -29.74
N ALA A 950 29.35 -12.20 -28.82
CA ALA A 950 29.67 -13.62 -28.67
C ALA A 950 29.90 -14.02 -27.20
N VAL A 951 29.45 -15.23 -26.84
CA VAL A 951 29.61 -15.81 -25.50
C VAL A 951 29.67 -17.34 -25.60
N ASP A 952 30.57 -18.00 -24.85
CA ASP A 952 30.78 -19.46 -24.84
C ASP A 952 30.87 -20.14 -26.23
N GLY A 953 31.40 -19.43 -27.23
CA GLY A 953 31.52 -19.89 -28.62
C GLY A 953 30.20 -19.89 -29.40
N LEU A 954 29.21 -19.15 -28.92
CA LEU A 954 27.95 -18.81 -29.61
C LEU A 954 27.99 -17.34 -30.04
N THR A 955 27.28 -16.98 -31.11
CA THR A 955 27.10 -15.59 -31.57
C THR A 955 25.65 -15.15 -31.44
N PHE A 956 25.43 -13.87 -31.15
CA PHE A 956 24.13 -13.22 -31.09
C PHE A 956 24.16 -11.83 -31.73
N THR A 957 23.00 -11.29 -32.10
CA THR A 957 22.83 -9.88 -32.48
C THR A 957 22.06 -9.17 -31.35
N TRP A 958 22.55 -8.02 -30.90
CA TRP A 958 21.88 -7.18 -29.91
C TRP A 958 20.70 -6.43 -30.55
N PRO A 959 19.57 -6.20 -29.85
CA PRO A 959 18.38 -5.56 -30.42
C PRO A 959 18.66 -4.23 -31.15
N ASP A 960 18.15 -4.09 -32.37
CA ASP A 960 18.22 -2.86 -33.18
C ASP A 960 17.02 -1.92 -32.89
N SER A 961 16.59 -1.85 -31.63
CA SER A 961 15.40 -1.11 -31.20
C SER A 961 15.70 0.37 -30.95
N PRO A 962 14.95 1.31 -31.56
CA PRO A 962 14.99 2.74 -31.25
C PRO A 962 14.62 3.06 -29.80
N ALA A 963 14.84 4.30 -29.36
CA ALA A 963 14.35 4.78 -28.06
C ALA A 963 12.83 4.67 -27.93
N GLY A 964 12.34 4.25 -26.77
CA GLY A 964 10.91 4.11 -26.52
C GLY A 964 10.23 3.01 -27.35
N ARG A 965 10.96 1.94 -27.71
CA ARG A 965 10.44 0.79 -28.47
C ARG A 965 10.87 -0.52 -27.83
N PRO A 966 9.98 -1.55 -27.80
CA PRO A 966 10.32 -2.83 -27.22
C PRO A 966 11.64 -3.41 -27.75
N ASP A 967 12.47 -3.87 -26.82
CA ASP A 967 13.84 -4.32 -27.05
C ASP A 967 14.12 -5.68 -26.39
N ASN A 968 13.21 -6.15 -25.55
CA ASN A 968 13.24 -7.46 -24.94
C ASN A 968 11.83 -8.06 -24.87
N VAL A 969 11.78 -9.38 -24.66
CA VAL A 969 10.56 -10.11 -24.36
C VAL A 969 10.53 -10.47 -22.88
N SER A 970 9.49 -10.02 -22.17
CA SER A 970 9.08 -10.49 -20.85
C SER A 970 8.43 -11.87 -21.02
N ALA A 971 8.91 -12.92 -20.35
CA ALA A 971 8.52 -14.28 -20.70
C ALA A 971 7.08 -14.63 -20.29
N ASP A 972 6.16 -14.62 -21.25
CA ASP A 972 4.77 -15.09 -21.15
C ASP A 972 4.44 -16.08 -22.28
N GLY A 973 5.14 -17.21 -22.28
CA GLY A 973 4.80 -18.35 -23.14
C GLY A 973 5.05 -18.13 -24.65
N GLN A 974 5.69 -17.04 -25.08
CA GLN A 974 5.95 -16.72 -26.49
C GLN A 974 6.81 -17.81 -27.15
N THR A 975 6.59 -18.07 -28.44
CA THR A 975 7.36 -19.08 -29.19
C THR A 975 8.23 -18.42 -30.26
N ILE A 976 9.54 -18.51 -30.09
CA ILE A 976 10.57 -17.93 -30.94
C ILE A 976 11.16 -19.03 -31.83
N GLN A 977 11.03 -18.90 -33.14
CA GLN A 977 11.72 -19.72 -34.13
C GLN A 977 13.12 -19.16 -34.39
N LEU A 978 14.12 -20.04 -34.54
CA LEU A 978 15.46 -19.64 -34.97
C LEU A 978 15.47 -19.39 -36.48
N PRO A 979 16.22 -18.38 -36.97
CA PRO A 979 16.34 -18.11 -38.41
C PRO A 979 17.03 -19.25 -39.16
N GLU A 980 17.99 -19.93 -38.52
CA GLU A 980 18.59 -21.18 -38.98
C GLU A 980 18.67 -22.19 -37.82
N PRO A 981 18.48 -23.51 -38.07
CA PRO A 981 18.49 -24.48 -36.98
C PRO A 981 19.87 -24.73 -36.36
N ALA A 982 20.04 -24.39 -35.08
CA ALA A 982 21.32 -24.41 -34.36
C ALA A 982 21.63 -25.75 -33.67
N ALA A 983 22.90 -25.98 -33.29
CA ALA A 983 23.28 -27.13 -32.47
C ALA A 983 23.33 -26.82 -30.95
N ARG A 984 23.53 -25.55 -30.59
CA ARG A 984 23.56 -25.03 -29.22
C ARG A 984 22.73 -23.74 -29.14
N LEU A 985 22.28 -23.42 -27.92
CA LEU A 985 21.48 -22.23 -27.64
C LEU A 985 21.85 -21.66 -26.26
N SER A 986 21.89 -20.34 -26.14
CA SER A 986 21.83 -19.63 -24.86
C SER A 986 20.92 -18.41 -24.99
N ALA A 987 20.01 -18.21 -24.03
CA ALA A 987 19.28 -16.95 -23.92
C ALA A 987 20.18 -15.87 -23.29
N ILE A 988 20.11 -14.66 -23.85
CA ILE A 988 20.80 -13.45 -23.39
C ILE A 988 19.73 -12.51 -22.81
N GLY A 989 19.86 -12.17 -21.54
CA GLY A 989 18.77 -11.58 -20.75
C GLY A 989 19.17 -11.24 -19.33
N SER A 990 18.18 -10.92 -18.49
CA SER A 990 18.34 -10.84 -17.04
C SER A 990 16.99 -11.06 -16.33
N ALA A 991 16.98 -10.97 -14.99
CA ALA A 991 15.77 -11.05 -14.18
C ALA A 991 15.48 -9.72 -13.48
N VAL A 992 14.20 -9.45 -13.22
CA VAL A 992 13.76 -8.37 -12.32
C VAL A 992 13.09 -8.96 -11.07
N ASN A 993 12.82 -8.11 -10.08
CA ASN A 993 12.25 -8.49 -8.79
C ASN A 993 13.05 -9.59 -8.04
N GLY A 994 14.35 -9.73 -8.33
CA GLY A 994 15.24 -10.73 -7.76
C GLY A 994 15.78 -11.75 -8.77
N ASN A 995 16.17 -12.93 -8.26
CA ASN A 995 16.77 -13.99 -9.09
C ASN A 995 15.68 -14.98 -9.52
N GLN A 996 15.41 -15.04 -10.83
CA GLN A 996 14.27 -15.76 -11.38
C GLN A 996 14.70 -17.08 -12.04
N ARG A 997 13.81 -18.08 -11.98
CA ARG A 997 14.07 -19.44 -12.48
C ARG A 997 12.80 -20.13 -12.97
N ALA A 998 12.78 -20.50 -14.24
CA ALA A 998 11.73 -21.28 -14.86
C ALA A 998 12.30 -22.28 -15.89
N SER A 999 11.44 -22.87 -16.72
CA SER A 999 11.86 -23.79 -17.78
C SER A 999 11.22 -23.44 -19.12
N ALA A 1000 12.05 -23.11 -20.10
CA ALA A 1000 11.63 -22.95 -21.48
C ALA A 1000 11.51 -24.33 -22.17
N THR A 1001 10.81 -24.41 -23.29
CA THR A 1001 10.67 -25.62 -24.10
C THR A 1001 11.36 -25.46 -25.45
N VAL A 1002 12.49 -26.13 -25.64
CA VAL A 1002 13.16 -26.25 -26.95
C VAL A 1002 12.32 -27.14 -27.86
N THR A 1003 12.22 -26.76 -29.14
CA THR A 1003 11.63 -27.56 -30.22
C THR A 1003 12.71 -27.88 -31.25
N TYR A 1004 12.79 -29.13 -31.70
CA TYR A 1004 13.78 -29.62 -32.65
C TYR A 1004 13.23 -29.68 -34.08
N THR A 1005 14.12 -29.79 -35.07
CA THR A 1005 13.78 -29.94 -36.50
C THR A 1005 13.00 -31.21 -36.85
N ASP A 1006 12.89 -32.17 -35.92
CA ASP A 1006 12.05 -33.38 -36.05
C ASP A 1006 10.65 -33.21 -35.44
N GLY A 1007 10.34 -32.04 -34.88
CA GLY A 1007 9.06 -31.73 -34.21
C GLY A 1007 8.96 -32.22 -32.76
N SER A 1008 9.98 -32.89 -32.23
CA SER A 1008 10.05 -33.23 -30.80
C SER A 1008 10.53 -32.06 -29.94
N THR A 1009 10.29 -32.13 -28.64
CA THR A 1009 10.59 -31.06 -27.68
C THR A 1009 11.38 -31.54 -26.46
N GLU A 1010 12.03 -30.61 -25.77
CA GLU A 1010 12.75 -30.85 -24.52
C GLU A 1010 12.69 -29.60 -23.62
N ALA A 1011 12.59 -29.79 -22.30
CA ALA A 1011 12.58 -28.70 -21.34
C ALA A 1011 14.02 -28.26 -21.01
N VAL A 1012 14.28 -26.96 -21.02
CA VAL A 1012 15.59 -26.35 -20.74
C VAL A 1012 15.46 -25.30 -19.63
N ASP A 1013 16.49 -25.22 -18.78
CA ASP A 1013 16.58 -24.23 -17.71
C ASP A 1013 16.65 -22.80 -18.30
N LEU A 1014 15.72 -21.92 -17.90
CA LEU A 1014 15.80 -20.49 -18.14
C LEU A 1014 15.82 -19.80 -16.78
N SER A 1015 17.03 -19.54 -16.29
CA SER A 1015 17.26 -18.84 -15.02
C SER A 1015 18.18 -17.64 -15.22
N PHE A 1016 17.82 -16.50 -14.66
CA PHE A 1016 18.62 -15.29 -14.68
C PHE A 1016 18.81 -14.71 -13.28
N THR A 1017 20.00 -14.18 -13.07
CA THR A 1017 20.33 -13.32 -11.93
C THR A 1017 19.62 -11.98 -12.08
N ASP A 1018 19.24 -11.38 -10.95
CA ASP A 1018 18.73 -10.00 -10.87
C ASP A 1018 19.61 -9.01 -11.67
N TRP A 1019 18.97 -8.09 -12.39
CA TRP A 1019 19.62 -7.16 -13.31
C TRP A 1019 20.56 -6.16 -12.64
N THR A 1020 20.35 -5.85 -11.37
CA THR A 1020 21.25 -5.04 -10.52
C THR A 1020 22.17 -5.89 -9.64
N VAL A 1021 21.98 -7.22 -9.64
CA VAL A 1021 22.53 -8.18 -8.67
C VAL A 1021 22.22 -7.74 -7.23
N GLY A 1022 20.97 -7.36 -6.97
CA GLY A 1022 20.48 -6.91 -5.67
C GLY A 1022 21.13 -5.61 -5.21
N GLY A 1023 21.02 -4.55 -6.01
CA GLY A 1023 21.64 -3.24 -5.76
C GLY A 1023 23.16 -3.29 -5.70
N GLY A 1024 23.79 -4.22 -6.44
CA GLY A 1024 25.22 -4.49 -6.39
C GLY A 1024 25.72 -5.21 -5.12
N GLY A 1025 24.83 -5.61 -4.21
CA GLY A 1025 25.16 -6.28 -2.95
C GLY A 1025 25.13 -7.81 -2.98
N GLY A 1026 24.58 -8.41 -4.03
CA GLY A 1026 24.44 -9.86 -4.20
C GLY A 1026 25.62 -10.54 -4.92
N THR A 1027 25.37 -11.75 -5.43
CA THR A 1027 26.29 -12.52 -6.27
C THR A 1027 25.55 -13.14 -7.44
N VAL A 1028 26.26 -13.35 -8.56
CA VAL A 1028 25.69 -13.96 -9.78
C VAL A 1028 25.31 -15.42 -9.53
N GLN A 1029 24.07 -15.77 -9.87
CA GLN A 1029 23.45 -17.07 -9.62
C GLN A 1029 23.46 -17.97 -10.86
N TYR A 1030 22.97 -19.20 -10.67
CA TYR A 1030 22.65 -20.20 -11.72
C TYR A 1030 23.78 -20.60 -12.69
N GLY A 1031 25.00 -20.10 -12.48
CA GLY A 1031 26.10 -20.21 -13.45
C GLY A 1031 25.91 -19.29 -14.67
N ASN A 1032 25.16 -18.19 -14.53
CA ASN A 1032 25.05 -17.17 -15.56
C ASN A 1032 26.43 -16.57 -15.90
N VAL A 1033 26.70 -16.35 -17.18
CA VAL A 1033 27.91 -15.66 -17.65
C VAL A 1033 27.56 -14.19 -17.88
N THR A 1034 28.28 -13.25 -17.25
CA THR A 1034 28.08 -11.82 -17.52
C THR A 1034 28.54 -11.48 -18.95
N VAL A 1035 27.59 -11.10 -19.79
CA VAL A 1035 27.83 -10.62 -21.17
C VAL A 1035 28.25 -9.16 -21.14
N ALA A 1036 27.58 -8.35 -20.32
CA ALA A 1036 27.89 -6.95 -20.12
C ALA A 1036 27.62 -6.50 -18.68
N LYS A 1037 28.33 -5.45 -18.26
CA LYS A 1037 28.05 -4.69 -17.04
C LYS A 1037 28.06 -3.19 -17.38
N ALA A 1038 26.89 -2.59 -17.50
CA ALA A 1038 26.73 -1.15 -17.59
C ALA A 1038 27.07 -0.49 -16.23
N ALA A 1039 27.56 0.74 -16.27
CA ALA A 1039 28.09 1.42 -15.08
C ALA A 1039 27.01 2.13 -14.22
N TYR A 1040 25.80 2.29 -14.77
CA TYR A 1040 24.66 2.99 -14.17
C TYR A 1040 23.37 2.56 -14.90
N ARG A 1041 22.21 2.95 -14.36
CA ARG A 1041 20.89 2.84 -14.99
C ARG A 1041 20.20 4.20 -15.06
N ASN A 1042 19.14 4.30 -15.84
CA ASN A 1042 18.32 5.50 -15.99
C ASN A 1042 17.05 5.38 -15.12
N VAL A 1043 16.47 6.53 -14.75
CA VAL A 1043 15.27 6.60 -13.88
C VAL A 1043 14.22 7.53 -14.49
N ALA A 1044 12.98 7.08 -14.61
CA ALA A 1044 11.88 7.89 -15.12
C ALA A 1044 11.70 9.20 -14.33
N GLY A 1045 11.69 10.32 -15.04
CA GLY A 1045 11.62 11.68 -14.49
C GLY A 1045 12.92 12.20 -13.85
N ALA A 1046 14.05 11.50 -13.97
CA ALA A 1046 15.34 11.98 -13.47
C ALA A 1046 16.48 11.76 -14.48
N ASP A 1047 17.73 11.83 -14.02
CA ASP A 1047 18.94 11.48 -14.76
C ASP A 1047 19.36 10.06 -14.30
N LYS A 1048 20.67 9.77 -14.26
CA LYS A 1048 21.22 8.44 -14.00
C LYS A 1048 21.32 8.08 -12.52
N ASP A 1049 20.89 6.86 -12.20
CA ASP A 1049 21.17 6.16 -10.94
C ASP A 1049 22.49 5.38 -11.07
N PRO A 1050 23.50 5.64 -10.21
CA PRO A 1050 24.80 4.94 -10.24
C PRO A 1050 24.77 3.45 -9.84
N VAL A 1051 23.59 2.83 -9.67
CA VAL A 1051 23.44 1.36 -9.61
C VAL A 1051 23.86 0.74 -10.95
N ALA A 1052 24.92 -0.08 -10.91
CA ALA A 1052 25.43 -0.79 -12.07
C ALA A 1052 24.54 -1.98 -12.45
N THR A 1053 24.23 -2.11 -13.75
CA THR A 1053 23.31 -3.11 -14.31
C THR A 1053 24.03 -4.12 -15.20
N TYR A 1054 23.46 -5.32 -15.32
CA TYR A 1054 24.11 -6.49 -15.89
C TYR A 1054 23.22 -7.14 -16.95
N VAL A 1055 23.86 -7.65 -18.01
CA VAL A 1055 23.24 -8.53 -19.00
C VAL A 1055 23.95 -9.87 -18.92
N PHE A 1056 23.18 -10.95 -18.87
CA PHE A 1056 23.66 -12.30 -18.65
C PHE A 1056 23.38 -13.22 -19.85
N ALA A 1057 24.22 -14.24 -20.00
CA ALA A 1057 23.90 -15.43 -20.77
C ALA A 1057 23.50 -16.56 -19.82
N THR A 1058 22.47 -17.32 -20.19
CA THR A 1058 22.23 -18.66 -19.63
C THR A 1058 23.39 -19.60 -19.94
N LYS A 1059 23.58 -20.64 -19.13
CA LYS A 1059 24.51 -21.72 -19.46
C LYS A 1059 24.09 -22.37 -20.80
N PRO A 1060 24.97 -22.45 -21.82
CA PRO A 1060 24.62 -22.99 -23.12
C PRO A 1060 24.02 -24.40 -23.09
N PHE A 1061 22.81 -24.53 -23.61
CA PHE A 1061 22.19 -25.79 -23.95
C PHE A 1061 22.84 -26.35 -25.23
N SER A 1062 22.83 -27.68 -25.37
CA SER A 1062 23.35 -28.40 -26.54
C SER A 1062 22.33 -29.46 -26.94
N ALA A 1063 21.95 -29.49 -28.22
CA ALA A 1063 20.99 -30.47 -28.73
C ALA A 1063 21.52 -31.91 -28.59
N PRO A 1064 20.64 -32.91 -28.36
CA PRO A 1064 20.99 -34.32 -28.45
C PRO A 1064 21.61 -34.67 -29.82
N GLU A 1065 22.50 -35.67 -29.82
CA GLU A 1065 23.21 -36.08 -31.04
C GLU A 1065 22.25 -36.40 -32.19
N GLY A 1066 22.50 -35.80 -33.37
CA GLY A 1066 21.66 -35.92 -34.56
C GLY A 1066 20.47 -34.95 -34.64
N LYS A 1067 20.18 -34.17 -33.59
CA LYS A 1067 19.14 -33.13 -33.61
C LYS A 1067 19.72 -31.73 -33.84
N LYS A 1068 18.86 -30.83 -34.32
CA LYS A 1068 19.07 -29.37 -34.35
C LYS A 1068 17.87 -28.66 -33.75
N ILE A 1069 18.11 -27.57 -33.03
CA ILE A 1069 17.09 -26.71 -32.43
C ILE A 1069 16.44 -25.91 -33.55
N ALA A 1070 15.11 -25.95 -33.65
CA ALA A 1070 14.33 -25.14 -34.59
C ALA A 1070 13.75 -23.88 -33.91
N GLY A 1071 13.46 -23.96 -32.61
CA GLY A 1071 12.93 -22.83 -31.84
C GLY A 1071 12.88 -23.10 -30.33
N VAL A 1072 12.44 -22.09 -29.59
CA VAL A 1072 12.25 -22.14 -28.14
C VAL A 1072 10.92 -21.46 -27.78
N ARG A 1073 10.13 -22.10 -26.91
CA ARG A 1073 8.99 -21.47 -26.24
C ARG A 1073 9.42 -21.04 -24.84
N LEU A 1074 9.20 -19.76 -24.52
CA LEU A 1074 9.49 -19.20 -23.21
C LEU A 1074 8.52 -19.77 -22.13
N PRO A 1075 8.90 -19.75 -20.84
CA PRO A 1075 7.98 -20.00 -19.74
C PRO A 1075 6.93 -18.89 -19.61
N ALA A 1076 5.95 -19.06 -18.72
CA ALA A 1076 5.20 -17.96 -18.15
C ALA A 1076 5.85 -17.57 -16.80
N ASN A 1077 6.61 -16.49 -16.80
CA ASN A 1077 7.22 -15.79 -15.68
C ASN A 1077 7.72 -14.44 -16.25
N THR A 1078 6.92 -13.39 -16.07
CA THR A 1078 7.16 -12.07 -16.70
C THR A 1078 8.43 -11.39 -16.19
N ASP A 1079 8.92 -11.74 -15.00
CA ASP A 1079 10.18 -11.22 -14.46
C ASP A 1079 11.44 -11.75 -15.18
N LEU A 1080 11.31 -12.76 -16.07
CA LEU A 1080 12.39 -13.24 -16.93
C LEU A 1080 12.38 -12.53 -18.27
N HIS A 1081 13.37 -11.68 -18.51
CA HIS A 1081 13.48 -10.86 -19.71
C HIS A 1081 14.59 -11.34 -20.65
N VAL A 1082 14.26 -11.63 -21.91
CA VAL A 1082 15.21 -12.05 -22.95
C VAL A 1082 15.40 -10.94 -23.99
N PHE A 1083 16.62 -10.41 -24.10
CA PHE A 1083 17.00 -9.47 -25.16
C PHE A 1083 17.31 -10.18 -26.48
N THR A 1084 18.02 -11.31 -26.44
CA THR A 1084 18.41 -12.03 -27.67
C THR A 1084 18.79 -13.50 -27.42
N LEU A 1085 18.98 -14.27 -28.48
CA LEU A 1085 19.37 -15.68 -28.44
C LEU A 1085 20.73 -15.88 -29.13
N ALA A 1086 21.69 -16.47 -28.41
CA ALA A 1086 22.98 -16.85 -28.95
C ALA A 1086 22.98 -18.30 -29.48
N VAL A 1087 23.51 -18.50 -30.68
CA VAL A 1087 23.46 -19.76 -31.44
C VAL A 1087 24.80 -20.07 -32.16
N ASN A 1088 24.87 -21.19 -32.88
CA ASN A 1088 26.07 -21.66 -33.61
C ASN A 1088 25.73 -22.51 -34.85
#